data_AF-A0A4D6NH81-F1
#
_entry.id   AF-A0A4D6NH81-F1
#
_cell.length_a   1.000
_cell.length_b   1.000
_cell.length_c   1.000
_cell.angle_alpha   90.00
_cell.angle_beta   90.00
_cell.angle_gamma   90.00
#
_symmetry.space_group_name_H-M   'P 1'
#
loop_
_entity.id
_entity.type
_entity.pdbx_description
1 polymer ?
#
loop_
_entity_poly.entity_id
_entity_poly.type
_entity_poly.pdbx_seq_one_letter_code
_entity_poly.pdbx_strand_id
1 'polypeptide(L)'
;MAINASETMFLSITQVDERRQKYEVCLDAPPHIVSDGLWRSSPQNTRTPMRSFLPLFELQVLLIFAITQICRLILMPFKVPLFISQMMAGLILQALFVGEPVGSYMRVLFPYGTHDTITTITSIGFVLFIFINGVQMDFSLITRMGKKAWTIAITGLVVPILTAVAFVSVLKYPLLEVVDRNYHSFLVALVSHTIISFAVIASLLNELQIQNSELGKLALSAALVSDILCTCATTIGTVFMFSEGHSSKEIITNLVGLFAMAVSVPLVCRPAMFWIVRHTPEGRPVKDGYLYVIIVLLFVLGWVSVKINQEFVLGAFILGLAVPEGPPLGSALVKKLNFFGTTFLLPIFITICMLKADFSSTYSSTSVFAVSLVIMLTHLVKIISCILPALFCNMPFRDALSLSLILNSKGVVEIGLYCFLYDYKIIDGLTYGIMILSIIVVACIVQWSVRFLYDPSRKYAGYQKRNIMSLRAWSELRILVCIHKPSHISSMIDMIDLCCPTAESPIIVDALHLIELVGRALPIFIPHRIQRQESGVQHRSYSDDVILAFDVYEHENPHVVTAYPCTAVSPPSLMYEDVCNLAFDKVASIIILPFHLRWSTDGEVESEEKSIRALNIRVLEKAPCSVGILVSRGSQRMREEESIRVGLIYVGGEDDEEALCIAKRAMMKRGMKLVVYHLVYEAEKEWDEREAMEEMKHNIRYQQIVAKEGSETAAFLSEVAKEHDFFIVGRRHGIESPQTQGLTNWSEFPELGVIGDFLASPDLESRASILVVQQQVALKPRKGWFLFSLRLCFLRLPNGDYNALNESAIVVLDFERKMAKEQPNDLRSRIAQIQKLYDVDRDFNPLELDTPSHCALHLENTLQHIVSDFPSFETEDAYINQLQEELRTVHLQSAQMADQIGLLTKIHNDDSAILLAKLEELDFSLHYIQSKDQKNISEATEGIDSPILRDDCSNLAAENLDKNLELFQLENKIDEMKLIVKSLQNLQFTVKFEVVEQIEDALTGLKVLAFDENCIRLSLQTYMPSSEGISYQLSVQEDAVDELNHELLIEVFEGTMKLKNVQVSPNDIYLSDIVDYAKSVSNFSLQWFIQKVQDRILQSTLRSLVIKDANKSRYSLEYLDKDETIVAHMAGGTDAYIKLSHGWPIFGSPLKLICIKGSDDLKRASLSFHCKVEKLVNSLDTHVRQNISSFVDAIEKILIEQLQLDLRVSDTSG
;
A
#
# COMPACT_ATOMS: atom_id res chain seq x y z
N MET A 1 53.13 -22.35 8.65
CA MET A 1 52.76 -22.50 10.09
C MET A 1 52.99 -23.95 10.47
N ALA A 2 53.83 -24.23 11.47
CA ALA A 2 53.90 -25.58 12.03
C ALA A 2 52.62 -25.82 12.85
N ILE A 3 51.74 -26.69 12.38
CA ILE A 3 50.50 -27.03 13.08
C ILE A 3 50.86 -28.00 14.20
N ASN A 4 50.61 -27.64 15.47
CA ASN A 4 50.92 -28.51 16.61
C ASN A 4 49.99 -29.73 16.63
N ALA A 5 50.51 -30.90 16.99
CA ALA A 5 49.72 -32.15 17.07
C ALA A 5 48.59 -32.12 18.12
N SER A 6 48.58 -31.13 19.01
CA SER A 6 47.48 -30.86 19.96
C SER A 6 46.31 -30.06 19.35
N GLU A 7 46.51 -29.46 18.17
CA GLU A 7 45.54 -28.61 17.47
C GLU A 7 44.91 -29.33 16.25
N THR A 8 45.13 -30.65 16.14
CA THR A 8 44.68 -31.49 15.01
C THR A 8 43.97 -32.73 15.51
N MET A 9 42.91 -33.16 14.82
CA MET A 9 42.28 -34.48 15.05
C MET A 9 43.13 -35.64 14.52
N PHE A 10 44.16 -35.32 13.74
CA PHE A 10 45.07 -36.26 13.12
C PHE A 10 46.28 -36.54 14.01
N LEU A 11 46.85 -37.74 13.90
CA LEU A 11 48.04 -38.16 14.66
C LEU A 11 49.28 -37.39 14.22
N SER A 12 49.39 -37.11 12.92
CA SER A 12 50.46 -36.32 12.33
C SER A 12 50.00 -35.64 11.05
N ILE A 13 50.47 -34.42 10.82
CA ILE A 13 50.30 -33.68 9.57
C ILE A 13 51.69 -33.28 9.07
N THR A 14 52.01 -33.66 7.83
CA THR A 14 53.25 -33.28 7.14
C THR A 14 52.92 -32.51 5.87
N GLN A 15 53.52 -31.34 5.69
CA GLN A 15 53.30 -30.54 4.48
C GLN A 15 54.17 -31.08 3.34
N VAL A 16 53.54 -31.48 2.22
CA VAL A 16 54.20 -32.15 1.09
C VAL A 16 54.55 -31.18 -0.04
N ASP A 17 53.73 -30.14 -0.25
CA ASP A 17 53.94 -29.14 -1.31
C ASP A 17 53.51 -27.74 -0.83
N GLU A 18 54.48 -26.81 -0.76
CA GLU A 18 54.25 -25.42 -0.33
C GLU A 18 53.41 -24.63 -1.32
N ARG A 19 53.53 -24.87 -2.64
CA ARG A 19 52.82 -24.08 -3.65
C ARG A 19 51.37 -24.48 -3.82
N ARG A 20 51.04 -25.75 -3.52
CA ARG A 20 49.67 -26.28 -3.66
C ARG A 20 48.96 -26.50 -2.33
N GLN A 21 49.61 -26.20 -1.20
CA GLN A 21 49.10 -26.47 0.15
C GLN A 21 48.63 -27.93 0.30
N LYS A 22 49.46 -28.90 -0.12
CA LYS A 22 49.16 -30.32 0.06
C LYS A 22 49.71 -30.81 1.39
N TYR A 23 48.88 -31.49 2.17
CA TYR A 23 49.23 -32.09 3.44
C TYR A 23 49.04 -33.61 3.38
N GLU A 24 50.04 -34.35 3.84
CA GLU A 24 49.92 -35.76 4.20
C GLU A 24 49.43 -35.84 5.65
N VAL A 25 48.43 -36.68 5.87
CA VAL A 25 47.69 -36.71 7.13
C VAL A 25 47.53 -38.15 7.58
N CYS A 26 47.91 -38.45 8.83
CA CYS A 26 47.81 -39.77 9.41
C CYS A 26 46.63 -39.82 10.41
N LEU A 27 45.71 -40.77 10.22
CA LEU A 27 44.49 -40.94 11.02
C LEU A 27 44.42 -42.37 11.56
N ASP A 28 44.09 -42.54 12.85
CA ASP A 28 43.74 -43.84 13.41
C ASP A 28 42.38 -44.28 12.83
N ALA A 29 42.36 -45.46 12.19
CA ALA A 29 41.15 -46.06 11.64
C ALA A 29 40.79 -47.35 12.42
N PRO A 30 39.56 -47.49 12.94
CA PRO A 30 38.43 -46.55 12.83
C PRO A 30 38.61 -45.32 13.74
N PRO A 31 38.12 -44.13 13.34
CA PRO A 31 38.17 -42.94 14.18
C PRO A 31 37.37 -43.17 15.47
N HIS A 32 37.86 -42.65 16.60
CA HIS A 32 37.15 -42.71 17.88
C HIS A 32 35.93 -41.75 17.84
N ILE A 33 34.78 -42.30 17.48
CA ILE A 33 33.50 -41.57 17.40
C ILE A 33 32.95 -41.30 18.81
N VAL A 34 33.01 -42.29 19.69
CA VAL A 34 32.43 -42.27 21.04
C VAL A 34 33.52 -42.07 22.09
N SER A 35 33.25 -41.20 23.07
CA SER A 35 34.14 -40.93 24.19
C SER A 35 34.19 -42.10 25.18
N ASP A 36 35.37 -42.37 25.71
CA ASP A 36 35.60 -43.36 26.78
C ASP A 36 35.01 -42.95 28.14
N GLY A 37 34.42 -41.75 28.23
CA GLY A 37 33.74 -41.19 29.39
C GLY A 37 34.65 -40.37 30.31
N LEU A 38 34.07 -39.46 31.11
CA LEU A 38 34.81 -38.58 32.03
C LEU A 38 35.52 -39.36 33.16
N TRP A 39 35.03 -40.56 33.47
CA TRP A 39 35.38 -41.34 34.67
C TRP A 39 36.40 -42.46 34.41
N ARG A 40 36.85 -42.64 33.17
CA ARG A 40 37.77 -43.73 32.79
C ARG A 40 39.22 -43.24 32.77
N SER A 41 39.81 -42.99 33.95
CA SER A 41 41.22 -42.60 34.07
C SER A 41 42.13 -43.83 33.91
N SER A 42 42.65 -44.08 32.70
CA SER A 42 43.78 -45.00 32.52
C SER A 42 45.10 -44.22 32.64
N PRO A 43 46.08 -44.68 33.44
CA PRO A 43 47.30 -43.94 33.75
C PRO A 43 48.28 -43.77 32.56
N GLN A 44 47.99 -44.36 31.39
CA GLN A 44 48.85 -44.26 30.20
C GLN A 44 48.24 -43.51 29.00
N ASN A 45 47.00 -43.02 29.10
CA ASN A 45 46.39 -42.19 28.05
C ASN A 45 45.18 -41.42 28.61
N THR A 46 45.40 -40.21 29.14
CA THR A 46 44.33 -39.26 29.46
C THR A 46 43.76 -38.68 28.16
N ARG A 47 42.98 -39.49 27.44
CA ARG A 47 42.21 -39.03 26.28
C ARG A 47 41.00 -38.27 26.81
N THR A 48 41.05 -36.94 26.72
CA THR A 48 39.94 -36.06 27.09
C THR A 48 38.73 -36.34 26.20
N PRO A 49 37.48 -36.20 26.70
CA PRO A 49 36.26 -36.38 25.90
C PRO A 49 36.25 -35.53 24.63
N MET A 50 36.92 -34.37 24.68
CA MET A 50 37.10 -33.40 23.61
C MET A 50 37.89 -33.94 22.39
N ARG A 51 38.58 -35.09 22.50
CA ARG A 51 39.27 -35.74 21.38
C ARG A 51 38.40 -36.69 20.56
N SER A 52 37.17 -36.96 20.99
CA SER A 52 36.21 -37.79 20.24
C SER A 52 35.33 -36.93 19.34
N PHE A 53 35.04 -37.40 18.13
CA PHE A 53 34.34 -36.61 17.10
C PHE A 53 32.92 -36.18 17.52
N LEU A 54 32.11 -37.08 18.09
CA LEU A 54 30.72 -36.81 18.42
C LEU A 54 30.53 -35.75 19.53
N PRO A 55 31.13 -35.88 20.74
CA PRO A 55 30.95 -34.87 21.79
C PRO A 55 31.55 -33.51 21.43
N LEU A 56 32.60 -33.49 20.60
CA LEU A 56 33.17 -32.25 20.09
C LEU A 56 32.20 -31.56 19.13
N PHE A 57 31.60 -32.31 18.20
CA PHE A 57 30.58 -31.82 17.29
C PHE A 57 29.35 -31.28 18.05
N GLU A 58 28.84 -32.03 19.02
CA GLU A 58 27.72 -31.59 19.86
C GLU A 58 28.02 -30.27 20.60
N LEU A 59 29.23 -30.14 21.16
CA LEU A 59 29.65 -28.92 21.83
C LEU A 59 29.78 -27.74 20.85
N GLN A 60 30.33 -27.97 19.66
CA GLN A 60 30.43 -26.95 18.60
C GLN A 60 29.03 -26.46 18.19
N VAL A 61 28.09 -27.37 17.97
CA VAL A 61 26.69 -27.04 17.63
C VAL A 61 26.03 -26.25 18.77
N LEU A 62 26.21 -26.68 20.02
CA LEU A 62 25.66 -25.98 21.18
C LEU A 62 26.23 -24.55 21.31
N LEU A 63 27.54 -24.39 21.11
CA LEU A 63 28.19 -23.08 21.13
C LEU A 63 27.66 -22.17 20.01
N ILE A 64 27.61 -22.67 18.77
CA ILE A 64 27.10 -21.92 17.61
C ILE A 64 25.66 -21.47 17.87
N PHE A 65 24.81 -22.36 18.37
CA PHE A 65 23.43 -22.04 18.67
C PHE A 65 23.32 -20.99 19.80
N ALA A 66 24.09 -21.14 20.88
CA ALA A 66 24.10 -20.20 21.99
C ALA A 66 24.49 -18.79 21.55
N ILE A 67 25.58 -18.64 20.79
CA ILE A 67 26.04 -17.34 20.26
C ILE A 67 24.98 -16.76 19.31
N THR A 68 24.38 -17.59 18.46
CA THR A 68 23.31 -17.15 17.55
C THR A 68 22.10 -16.62 18.31
N GLN A 69 21.63 -17.30 19.36
CA GLN A 69 20.50 -16.82 20.16
C GLN A 69 20.83 -15.52 20.90
N ILE A 70 22.06 -15.37 21.43
CA ILE A 70 22.51 -14.12 22.05
C ILE A 70 22.47 -12.98 21.02
N CYS A 71 23.03 -13.20 19.82
CA CYS A 71 22.98 -12.21 18.73
C CYS A 71 21.54 -11.87 18.35
N ARG A 72 20.65 -12.87 18.30
CA ARG A 72 19.23 -12.67 18.00
C ARG A 72 18.54 -11.82 19.07
N LEU A 73 18.79 -12.06 20.35
CA LEU A 73 18.20 -11.27 21.44
C LEU A 73 18.61 -9.80 21.34
N ILE A 74 19.87 -9.52 20.96
CA ILE A 74 20.38 -8.17 20.77
C ILE A 74 19.80 -7.51 19.50
N LEU A 75 19.63 -8.26 18.41
CA LEU A 75 19.19 -7.74 17.12
C LEU A 75 17.66 -7.70 16.93
N MET A 76 16.91 -8.44 17.74
CA MET A 76 15.44 -8.51 17.66
C MET A 76 14.76 -7.13 17.80
N PRO A 77 15.18 -6.22 18.68
CA PRO A 77 14.62 -4.86 18.75
C PRO A 77 14.82 -4.04 17.47
N PHE A 78 15.91 -4.29 16.74
CA PHE A 78 16.23 -3.62 15.47
C PHE A 78 15.51 -4.25 14.26
N LYS A 79 14.74 -5.31 14.50
CA LYS A 79 13.95 -6.04 13.50
C LYS A 79 14.78 -6.52 12.29
N VAL A 80 16.04 -6.88 12.53
CA VAL A 80 16.98 -7.42 11.54
C VAL A 80 16.62 -8.88 11.20
N PRO A 81 16.84 -9.36 9.96
CA PRO A 81 16.59 -10.75 9.56
C PRO A 81 17.29 -11.79 10.44
N LEU A 82 16.69 -12.97 10.60
CA LEU A 82 17.23 -14.03 11.46
C LEU A 82 18.61 -14.50 10.97
N PHE A 83 18.79 -14.66 9.67
CA PHE A 83 20.06 -15.18 9.12
C PHE A 83 21.24 -14.23 9.38
N ILE A 84 21.00 -12.92 9.54
CA ILE A 84 22.05 -11.98 9.91
C ILE A 84 22.57 -12.25 11.32
N SER A 85 21.71 -12.67 12.27
CA SER A 85 22.17 -13.08 13.59
C SER A 85 23.08 -14.31 13.54
N GLN A 86 22.84 -15.23 12.60
CA GLN A 86 23.66 -16.41 12.34
C GLN A 86 25.00 -16.03 11.69
N MET A 87 24.98 -15.03 10.79
CA MET A 87 26.19 -14.47 10.20
C MET A 87 27.05 -13.74 11.24
N MET A 88 26.42 -12.96 12.12
CA MET A 88 27.08 -12.27 13.23
C MET A 88 27.72 -13.25 14.21
N ALA A 89 27.05 -14.37 14.50
CA ALA A 89 27.64 -15.44 15.31
C ALA A 89 28.93 -15.98 14.68
N GLY A 90 28.95 -16.16 13.36
CA GLY A 90 30.14 -16.59 12.63
C GLY A 90 31.26 -15.55 12.62
N LEU A 91 30.91 -14.26 12.46
CA LEU A 91 31.87 -13.16 12.54
C LEU A 91 32.50 -13.04 13.94
N ILE A 92 31.69 -13.19 14.99
CA ILE A 92 32.16 -13.19 16.38
C ILE A 92 33.08 -14.39 16.61
N LEU A 93 32.68 -15.57 16.17
CA LEU A 93 33.50 -16.77 16.29
C LEU A 93 34.84 -16.58 15.58
N GLN A 94 34.83 -15.99 14.38
CA GLN A 94 36.04 -15.66 13.63
C GLN A 94 36.95 -14.65 14.35
N ALA A 95 36.38 -13.60 14.95
CA ALA A 95 37.13 -12.65 15.76
C ALA A 95 37.77 -13.32 17.00
N LEU A 96 37.07 -14.28 17.62
CA LEU A 96 37.57 -15.06 18.75
C LEU A 96 38.72 -16.01 18.38
N PHE A 97 38.81 -16.47 17.11
CA PHE A 97 39.97 -17.22 16.62
C PHE A 97 41.25 -16.39 16.57
N VAL A 98 41.11 -15.10 16.25
CA VAL A 98 42.26 -14.18 16.08
C VAL A 98 42.72 -13.58 17.42
N GLY A 99 41.80 -13.39 18.38
CA GLY A 99 42.11 -12.77 19.67
C GLY A 99 42.73 -13.72 20.71
N GLU A 100 44.03 -13.59 21.01
CA GLU A 100 44.67 -14.29 22.14
C GLU A 100 44.30 -13.65 23.49
N PRO A 101 44.15 -14.42 24.60
CA PRO A 101 44.41 -15.86 24.76
C PRO A 101 43.22 -16.79 24.38
N VAL A 102 42.08 -16.22 23.99
CA VAL A 102 40.86 -16.98 23.68
C VAL A 102 41.03 -17.83 22.41
N GLY A 103 41.80 -17.34 21.43
CA GLY A 103 42.14 -18.05 20.21
C GLY A 103 42.80 -19.41 20.46
N SER A 104 43.65 -19.52 21.47
CA SER A 104 44.24 -20.80 21.90
C SER A 104 43.20 -21.84 22.33
N TYR A 105 42.12 -21.43 23.02
CA TYR A 105 41.01 -22.32 23.36
C TYR A 105 40.13 -22.64 22.14
N MET A 106 39.92 -21.69 21.24
CA MET A 106 39.14 -21.89 20.01
C MET A 106 39.82 -22.88 19.05
N ARG A 107 41.16 -22.88 18.96
CA ARG A 107 41.92 -23.90 18.21
C ARG A 107 41.82 -25.31 18.80
N VAL A 108 41.58 -25.43 20.10
CA VAL A 108 41.28 -26.72 20.74
C VAL A 108 39.83 -27.15 20.48
N LEU A 109 38.90 -26.20 20.42
CA LEU A 109 37.48 -26.46 20.20
C LEU A 109 37.13 -26.73 18.73
N PHE A 110 37.84 -26.11 17.78
CA PHE A 110 37.77 -26.42 16.36
C PHE A 110 39.17 -26.78 15.84
N PRO A 111 39.63 -28.01 16.14
CA PRO A 111 40.92 -28.48 15.64
C PRO A 111 40.87 -28.69 14.13
N TYR A 112 42.03 -28.57 13.49
CA TYR A 112 42.18 -28.72 12.05
C TYR A 112 41.63 -30.08 11.59
N GLY A 113 40.79 -30.06 10.54
CA GLY A 113 40.02 -31.21 10.02
C GLY A 113 38.56 -31.31 10.49
N THR A 114 38.19 -30.70 11.62
CA THR A 114 36.77 -30.67 12.05
C THR A 114 35.93 -29.74 11.19
N HIS A 115 36.49 -28.61 10.75
CA HIS A 115 35.81 -27.67 9.86
C HIS A 115 35.25 -28.33 8.60
N ASP A 116 36.00 -29.22 7.94
CA ASP A 116 35.53 -29.91 6.73
C ASP A 116 34.39 -30.89 7.02
N THR A 117 34.45 -31.56 8.18
CA THR A 117 33.40 -32.50 8.62
C THR A 117 32.10 -31.76 8.90
N ILE A 118 32.16 -30.67 9.68
CA ILE A 118 30.98 -29.87 10.01
C ILE A 118 30.45 -29.21 8.73
N THR A 119 31.33 -28.70 7.86
CA THR A 119 30.94 -28.13 6.56
C THR A 119 30.18 -29.16 5.72
N THR A 120 30.64 -30.41 5.68
CA THR A 120 29.97 -31.48 4.92
C THR A 120 28.58 -31.79 5.48
N ILE A 121 28.45 -31.95 6.80
CA ILE A 121 27.16 -32.23 7.47
C ILE A 121 26.18 -31.08 7.25
N THR A 122 26.65 -29.84 7.40
CA THR A 122 25.81 -28.64 7.30
C THR A 122 25.48 -28.28 5.85
N SER A 123 26.31 -28.67 4.87
CA SER A 123 26.00 -28.58 3.44
C SER A 123 24.76 -29.39 3.07
N ILE A 124 24.50 -30.51 3.75
CA ILE A 124 23.22 -31.25 3.59
C ILE A 124 22.04 -30.36 3.97
N GLY A 125 22.18 -29.51 5.00
CA GLY A 125 21.18 -28.50 5.35
C GLY A 125 20.90 -27.51 4.23
N PHE A 126 21.95 -26.99 3.60
CA PHE A 126 21.83 -26.10 2.44
C PHE A 126 21.14 -26.77 1.25
N VAL A 127 21.49 -28.03 0.96
CA VAL A 127 20.83 -28.82 -0.09
C VAL A 127 19.34 -29.01 0.22
N LEU A 128 18.99 -29.38 1.45
CA LEU A 128 17.59 -29.53 1.87
C LEU A 128 16.83 -28.20 1.80
N PHE A 129 17.47 -27.08 2.14
CA PHE A 129 16.90 -25.75 2.00
C PHE A 129 16.59 -25.42 0.54
N ILE A 130 17.54 -25.63 -0.38
CA ILE A 130 17.30 -25.39 -1.82
C ILE A 130 16.22 -26.32 -2.37
N PHE A 131 16.20 -27.58 -1.95
CA PHE A 131 15.15 -28.53 -2.33
C PHE A 131 13.77 -28.07 -1.86
N ILE A 132 13.62 -27.69 -0.58
CA ILE A 132 12.35 -27.19 -0.03
C ILE A 132 11.87 -25.96 -0.80
N ASN A 133 12.77 -25.01 -1.09
CA ASN A 133 12.41 -23.83 -1.87
C ASN A 133 12.03 -24.20 -3.31
N GLY A 134 12.73 -25.14 -3.94
CA GLY A 134 12.40 -25.67 -5.27
C GLY A 134 11.00 -26.31 -5.32
N VAL A 135 10.61 -27.05 -4.27
CA VAL A 135 9.26 -27.63 -4.12
C VAL A 135 8.17 -26.55 -3.97
N GLN A 136 8.52 -25.39 -3.39
CA GLN A 136 7.60 -24.27 -3.18
C GLN A 136 7.45 -23.37 -4.42
N MET A 137 8.32 -23.51 -5.44
CA MET A 137 8.26 -22.75 -6.69
C MET A 137 7.09 -23.23 -7.56
N ASP A 138 6.27 -22.28 -8.01
CA ASP A 138 5.13 -22.55 -8.88
C ASP A 138 5.42 -22.04 -10.31
N PHE A 139 5.60 -22.96 -11.26
CA PHE A 139 5.84 -22.65 -12.67
C PHE A 139 4.62 -22.12 -13.41
N SER A 140 3.40 -22.40 -12.94
CA SER A 140 2.18 -21.87 -13.56
C SER A 140 2.15 -20.34 -13.53
N LEU A 141 2.87 -19.75 -12.56
CA LEU A 141 3.08 -18.32 -12.46
C LEU A 141 3.79 -17.77 -13.69
N ILE A 142 4.88 -18.40 -14.17
CA ILE A 142 5.62 -17.90 -15.34
C ILE A 142 4.69 -17.66 -16.54
N THR A 143 3.71 -18.54 -16.73
CA THR A 143 2.73 -18.45 -17.82
C THR A 143 1.58 -17.47 -17.56
N ARG A 144 1.18 -17.28 -16.29
CA ARG A 144 0.13 -16.34 -15.87
C ARG A 144 0.63 -14.92 -15.67
N MET A 145 1.95 -14.75 -15.54
CA MET A 145 2.58 -13.47 -15.27
C MET A 145 2.42 -12.53 -16.46
N GLY A 146 1.94 -11.33 -16.19
CA GLY A 146 1.90 -10.25 -17.17
C GLY A 146 3.30 -9.89 -17.67
N LYS A 147 3.37 -9.24 -18.83
CA LYS A 147 4.63 -8.80 -19.48
C LYS A 147 5.57 -8.03 -18.54
N LYS A 148 5.02 -7.36 -17.52
CA LYS A 148 5.76 -6.57 -16.51
C LYS A 148 6.86 -7.38 -15.81
N ALA A 149 6.53 -8.57 -15.29
CA ALA A 149 7.48 -9.34 -14.50
C ALA A 149 8.64 -9.89 -15.34
N TRP A 150 8.34 -10.32 -16.57
CA TRP A 150 9.34 -10.76 -17.55
C TRP A 150 10.32 -9.63 -17.92
N THR A 151 9.80 -8.44 -18.23
CA THR A 151 10.64 -7.29 -18.58
C THR A 151 11.57 -6.91 -17.43
N ILE A 152 11.07 -6.89 -16.19
CA ILE A 152 11.86 -6.54 -15.01
C ILE A 152 12.92 -7.61 -14.75
N ALA A 153 12.56 -8.90 -14.81
CA ALA A 153 13.49 -10.00 -14.56
C ALA A 153 14.64 -10.08 -15.58
N ILE A 154 14.33 -9.94 -16.88
CA ILE A 154 15.35 -9.98 -17.94
C ILE A 154 16.25 -8.75 -17.87
N THR A 155 15.67 -7.55 -17.77
CA THR A 155 16.44 -6.30 -17.75
C THR A 155 17.34 -6.24 -16.50
N GLY A 156 16.80 -6.63 -15.34
CA GLY A 156 17.53 -6.70 -14.08
C GLY A 156 18.64 -7.75 -14.03
N LEU A 157 18.69 -8.67 -14.99
CA LEU A 157 19.78 -9.64 -15.14
C LEU A 157 20.79 -9.22 -16.22
N VAL A 158 20.31 -8.91 -17.43
CA VAL A 158 21.15 -8.67 -18.60
C VAL A 158 21.92 -7.35 -18.48
N VAL A 159 21.25 -6.27 -18.04
CA VAL A 159 21.90 -4.94 -17.95
C VAL A 159 23.04 -4.95 -16.94
N PRO A 160 22.88 -5.43 -15.69
CA PRO A 160 23.99 -5.50 -14.74
C PRO A 160 25.17 -6.34 -15.24
N ILE A 161 24.92 -7.47 -15.89
CA ILE A 161 25.98 -8.33 -16.45
C ILE A 161 26.75 -7.57 -17.54
N LEU A 162 26.07 -6.95 -18.50
CA LEU A 162 26.72 -6.19 -19.57
C LEU A 162 27.54 -5.01 -19.02
N THR A 163 26.98 -4.28 -18.05
CA THR A 163 27.69 -3.18 -17.40
C THR A 163 28.89 -3.66 -16.59
N ALA A 164 28.80 -4.81 -15.93
CA ALA A 164 29.90 -5.42 -15.19
C ALA A 164 31.06 -5.80 -16.12
N VAL A 165 30.75 -6.47 -17.24
CA VAL A 165 31.74 -6.81 -18.27
C VAL A 165 32.36 -5.55 -18.88
N ALA A 166 31.55 -4.53 -19.19
CA ALA A 166 32.03 -3.28 -19.76
C ALA A 166 32.93 -2.50 -18.78
N PHE A 167 32.52 -2.38 -17.52
CA PHE A 167 33.25 -1.68 -16.46
C PHE A 167 34.63 -2.30 -16.24
N VAL A 168 34.69 -3.62 -16.14
CA VAL A 168 35.94 -4.38 -16.00
C VAL A 168 36.81 -4.27 -17.26
N SER A 169 36.21 -4.16 -18.45
CA SER A 169 36.94 -3.97 -19.71
C SER A 169 37.54 -2.58 -19.85
N VAL A 170 36.84 -1.53 -19.39
CA VAL A 170 37.27 -0.12 -19.45
C VAL A 170 38.33 0.18 -18.38
N LEU A 171 38.15 -0.33 -17.16
CA LEU A 171 39.07 -0.11 -16.03
C LEU A 171 40.22 -1.12 -15.96
N LYS A 172 40.44 -1.86 -17.04
CA LYS A 172 41.46 -2.91 -17.14
C LYS A 172 42.85 -2.44 -16.71
N TYR A 173 43.24 -1.20 -16.98
CA TYR A 173 44.59 -0.71 -16.65
C TYR A 173 44.77 -0.27 -15.17
N PRO A 174 43.91 0.57 -14.57
CA PRO A 174 44.08 1.00 -13.17
C PRO A 174 43.67 -0.03 -12.11
N LEU A 175 42.72 -0.95 -12.40
CA LEU A 175 42.23 -1.91 -11.40
C LEU A 175 43.11 -3.17 -11.29
N LEU A 176 43.74 -3.62 -12.39
CA LEU A 176 44.64 -4.79 -12.40
C LEU A 176 45.96 -4.54 -11.65
N GLU A 177 46.37 -3.28 -11.50
CA GLU A 177 47.58 -2.92 -10.75
C GLU A 177 47.34 -2.93 -9.23
N VAL A 178 46.08 -2.75 -8.80
CA VAL A 178 45.67 -2.72 -7.38
C VAL A 178 45.18 -4.10 -6.89
N VAL A 179 44.60 -4.91 -7.77
CA VAL A 179 44.09 -6.27 -7.48
C VAL A 179 45.06 -7.30 -8.07
N ASP A 180 46.14 -7.56 -7.33
CA ASP A 180 47.18 -8.53 -7.70
C ASP A 180 46.57 -9.92 -7.97
N ARG A 181 46.68 -10.39 -9.23
CA ARG A 181 46.35 -11.73 -9.75
C ARG A 181 44.90 -12.23 -9.68
N ASN A 182 44.06 -11.78 -10.62
CA ASN A 182 43.29 -12.63 -11.57
C ASN A 182 42.05 -11.88 -12.07
N TYR A 183 42.13 -11.33 -13.27
CA TYR A 183 41.01 -10.69 -13.98
C TYR A 183 39.74 -11.56 -14.01
N HIS A 184 39.89 -12.86 -14.25
CA HIS A 184 38.78 -13.82 -14.31
C HIS A 184 38.07 -13.97 -12.96
N SER A 185 38.82 -14.05 -11.87
CA SER A 185 38.29 -14.15 -10.50
C SER A 185 37.42 -12.95 -10.15
N PHE A 186 37.90 -11.75 -10.48
CA PHE A 186 37.16 -10.51 -10.24
C PHE A 186 35.89 -10.40 -11.10
N LEU A 187 35.95 -10.82 -12.37
CA LEU A 187 34.79 -10.82 -13.26
C LEU A 187 33.71 -11.83 -12.79
N VAL A 188 34.12 -13.03 -12.38
CA VAL A 188 33.21 -14.04 -11.81
C VAL A 188 32.59 -13.52 -10.50
N ALA A 189 33.38 -12.87 -9.63
CA ALA A 189 32.87 -12.23 -8.42
C ALA A 189 31.80 -11.17 -8.75
N LEU A 190 32.04 -10.32 -9.75
CA LEU A 190 31.11 -9.27 -10.15
C LEU A 190 29.80 -9.83 -10.72
N VAL A 191 29.90 -10.81 -11.61
CA VAL A 191 28.74 -11.50 -12.20
C VAL A 191 27.93 -12.22 -11.13
N SER A 192 28.58 -12.83 -10.13
CA SER A 192 27.86 -13.52 -9.04
C SER A 192 27.00 -12.57 -8.18
N HIS A 193 27.33 -11.27 -8.08
CA HIS A 193 26.47 -10.29 -7.40
C HIS A 193 25.20 -9.94 -8.17
N THR A 194 25.15 -10.20 -9.47
CA THR A 194 23.96 -9.92 -10.28
C THR A 194 22.83 -10.92 -10.04
N ILE A 195 23.17 -12.13 -9.57
CA ILE A 195 22.23 -13.23 -9.33
C ILE A 195 21.11 -12.80 -8.36
N ILE A 196 19.89 -13.21 -8.67
CA ILE A 196 18.69 -13.05 -7.85
C ILE A 196 18.20 -14.44 -7.52
N SER A 197 18.03 -14.74 -6.23
CA SER A 197 17.44 -16.01 -5.80
C SER A 197 16.02 -15.81 -5.29
N PHE A 198 15.09 -16.62 -5.80
CA PHE A 198 13.72 -16.68 -5.34
C PHE A 198 13.62 -17.07 -3.86
N ALA A 199 14.45 -18.01 -3.40
CA ALA A 199 14.44 -18.47 -2.01
C ALA A 199 14.73 -17.34 -1.02
N VAL A 200 15.67 -16.45 -1.36
CA VAL A 200 16.03 -15.27 -0.57
C VAL A 200 14.90 -14.25 -0.58
N ILE A 201 14.34 -13.95 -1.76
CA ILE A 201 13.25 -13.00 -1.92
C ILE A 201 11.99 -13.45 -1.18
N ALA A 202 11.63 -14.73 -1.28
CA ALA A 202 10.50 -15.31 -0.57
C ALA A 202 10.68 -15.23 0.94
N SER A 203 11.88 -15.53 1.44
CA SER A 203 12.21 -15.40 2.86
C SER A 203 12.10 -13.94 3.33
N LEU A 204 12.64 -12.99 2.55
CA LEU A 204 12.56 -11.56 2.84
C LEU A 204 11.12 -11.05 2.89
N LEU A 205 10.29 -11.37 1.90
CA LEU A 205 8.90 -10.92 1.83
C LEU A 205 8.05 -11.50 2.96
N ASN A 206 8.32 -12.73 3.37
CA ASN A 206 7.69 -13.34 4.54
C ASN A 206 8.11 -12.62 5.85
N GLU A 207 9.39 -12.26 6.01
CA GLU A 207 9.86 -11.47 7.17
C GLU A 207 9.33 -10.04 7.19
N LEU A 208 9.15 -9.43 6.02
CA LEU A 208 8.55 -8.11 5.86
C LEU A 208 7.02 -8.13 6.03
N GLN A 209 6.40 -9.32 6.00
CA GLN A 209 4.95 -9.51 6.04
C GLN A 209 4.22 -8.78 4.89
N ILE A 210 4.81 -8.78 3.69
CA ILE A 210 4.22 -8.14 2.49
C ILE A 210 4.06 -9.12 1.31
N GLN A 211 4.13 -10.42 1.57
CA GLN A 211 4.06 -11.49 0.57
C GLN A 211 2.72 -11.51 -0.19
N ASN A 212 1.63 -11.11 0.46
CA ASN A 212 0.29 -11.06 -0.12
C ASN A 212 -0.01 -9.77 -0.89
N SER A 213 0.86 -8.77 -0.76
CA SER A 213 0.72 -7.52 -1.51
C SER A 213 0.97 -7.73 -3.02
N GLU A 214 0.39 -6.85 -3.84
CA GLU A 214 0.64 -6.85 -5.30
C GLU A 214 2.13 -6.67 -5.63
N LEU A 215 2.84 -5.86 -4.83
CA LEU A 215 4.29 -5.70 -4.92
C LEU A 215 5.03 -7.01 -4.61
N GLY A 216 4.63 -7.70 -3.54
CA GLY A 216 5.22 -8.97 -3.11
C GLY A 216 5.01 -10.08 -4.13
N LYS A 217 3.79 -10.20 -4.70
CA LYS A 217 3.47 -11.13 -5.79
C LYS A 217 4.34 -10.85 -7.01
N LEU A 218 4.45 -9.58 -7.43
CA LEU A 218 5.30 -9.17 -8.55
C LEU A 218 6.78 -9.50 -8.30
N ALA A 219 7.29 -9.21 -7.10
CA ALA A 219 8.66 -9.49 -6.71
C ALA A 219 8.99 -11.00 -6.72
N LEU A 220 8.14 -11.84 -6.14
CA LEU A 220 8.28 -13.31 -6.19
C LEU A 220 8.30 -13.82 -7.61
N SER A 221 7.41 -13.28 -8.45
CA SER A 221 7.26 -13.68 -9.84
C SER A 221 8.51 -13.32 -10.66
N ALA A 222 9.00 -12.08 -10.55
CA ALA A 222 10.22 -11.64 -11.23
C ALA A 222 11.46 -12.39 -10.72
N ALA A 223 11.54 -12.66 -9.41
CA ALA A 223 12.60 -13.44 -8.81
C ALA A 223 12.60 -14.89 -9.32
N LEU A 224 11.44 -15.53 -9.47
CA LEU A 224 11.34 -16.90 -9.99
C LEU A 224 11.89 -17.02 -11.41
N VAL A 225 11.51 -16.09 -12.30
CA VAL A 225 12.04 -16.06 -13.68
C VAL A 225 13.54 -15.79 -13.66
N SER A 226 13.99 -14.82 -12.85
CA SER A 226 15.42 -14.50 -12.75
C SER A 226 16.24 -15.66 -12.20
N ASP A 227 15.75 -16.39 -11.19
CA ASP A 227 16.46 -17.51 -10.55
C ASP A 227 16.67 -18.68 -11.53
N ILE A 228 15.66 -19.00 -12.34
CA ILE A 228 15.77 -20.02 -13.40
C ILE A 228 16.80 -19.58 -14.45
N LEU A 229 16.73 -18.33 -14.92
CA LEU A 229 17.68 -17.80 -15.91
C LEU A 229 19.11 -17.75 -15.35
N CYS A 230 19.28 -17.32 -14.10
CA CYS A 230 20.56 -17.30 -13.40
C CYS A 230 21.13 -18.71 -13.25
N THR A 231 20.32 -19.67 -12.81
CA THR A 231 20.74 -21.07 -12.66
C THR A 231 21.16 -21.68 -13.99
N CYS A 232 20.45 -21.37 -15.09
CA CYS A 232 20.89 -21.79 -16.42
C CYS A 232 22.23 -21.14 -16.80
N ALA A 233 22.40 -19.84 -16.56
CA ALA A 233 23.63 -19.12 -16.88
C ALA A 233 24.83 -19.63 -16.04
N THR A 234 24.65 -19.88 -14.75
CA THR A 234 25.72 -20.36 -13.85
C THR A 234 26.11 -21.79 -14.16
N THR A 235 25.16 -22.70 -14.41
CA THR A 235 25.46 -24.10 -14.76
C THR A 235 26.15 -24.23 -16.11
N ILE A 236 25.80 -23.39 -17.08
CA ILE A 236 26.54 -23.31 -18.35
C ILE A 236 27.94 -22.72 -18.10
N GLY A 237 28.03 -21.65 -17.29
CA GLY A 237 29.30 -21.02 -16.92
C GLY A 237 30.27 -21.99 -16.25
N THR A 238 29.80 -22.83 -15.32
CA THR A 238 30.64 -23.84 -14.65
C THR A 238 31.18 -24.87 -15.63
N VAL A 239 30.39 -25.32 -16.63
CA VAL A 239 30.90 -26.23 -17.69
C VAL A 239 32.11 -25.63 -18.38
N PHE A 240 32.07 -24.33 -18.72
CA PHE A 240 33.18 -23.65 -19.37
C PHE A 240 34.38 -23.44 -18.43
N MET A 241 34.14 -23.01 -17.19
CA MET A 241 35.20 -22.77 -16.20
C MET A 241 35.98 -24.05 -15.86
N PHE A 242 35.30 -25.19 -15.68
CA PHE A 242 35.94 -26.47 -15.40
C PHE A 242 36.61 -27.12 -16.62
N SER A 243 36.46 -26.52 -17.81
CA SER A 243 37.02 -27.05 -19.04
C SER A 243 38.32 -26.37 -19.49
N GLU A 244 38.83 -25.38 -18.74
CA GLU A 244 40.15 -24.79 -19.02
C GLU A 244 41.25 -25.86 -18.94
N GLY A 245 41.76 -26.28 -20.11
CA GLY A 245 42.79 -27.32 -20.25
C GLY A 245 42.27 -28.72 -20.61
N HIS A 246 40.96 -28.91 -20.75
CA HIS A 246 40.33 -30.20 -21.08
C HIS A 246 39.94 -30.33 -22.56
N SER A 247 39.80 -31.57 -23.06
CA SER A 247 39.43 -31.84 -24.46
C SER A 247 38.01 -31.35 -24.78
N SER A 248 37.75 -30.85 -25.99
CA SER A 248 36.41 -30.46 -26.45
C SER A 248 35.34 -31.54 -26.27
N LYS A 249 35.75 -32.81 -26.20
CA LYS A 249 34.86 -33.96 -25.91
C LYS A 249 34.29 -33.93 -24.49
N GLU A 250 35.04 -33.47 -23.50
CA GLU A 250 34.59 -33.41 -22.11
C GLU A 250 33.56 -32.29 -21.91
N ILE A 251 33.77 -31.14 -22.57
CA ILE A 251 32.81 -30.03 -22.60
C ILE A 251 31.46 -30.49 -23.14
N ILE A 252 31.49 -31.15 -24.31
CA ILE A 252 30.28 -31.67 -24.97
C ILE A 252 29.61 -32.74 -24.09
N THR A 253 30.40 -33.62 -23.47
CA THR A 253 29.85 -34.67 -22.58
C THR A 253 29.15 -34.07 -21.36
N ASN A 254 29.76 -33.05 -20.72
CA ASN A 254 29.16 -32.38 -19.57
C ASN A 254 27.90 -31.59 -19.97
N LEU A 255 27.92 -30.92 -21.13
CA LEU A 255 26.76 -30.18 -21.64
C LEU A 255 25.59 -31.11 -21.99
N VAL A 256 25.87 -32.23 -22.65
CA VAL A 256 24.86 -33.26 -22.95
C VAL A 256 24.35 -33.90 -21.66
N GLY A 257 25.22 -34.17 -20.68
CA GLY A 257 24.82 -34.68 -19.37
C GLY A 257 23.90 -33.71 -18.62
N LEU A 258 24.23 -32.42 -18.62
CA LEU A 258 23.42 -31.35 -18.02
C LEU A 258 22.04 -31.28 -18.68
N PHE A 259 21.99 -31.26 -20.01
CA PHE A 259 20.73 -31.25 -20.76
C PHE A 259 19.91 -32.52 -20.49
N ALA A 260 20.56 -33.70 -20.49
CA ALA A 260 19.91 -34.96 -20.18
C ALA A 260 19.30 -34.96 -18.78
N MET A 261 19.99 -34.43 -17.77
CA MET A 261 19.45 -34.29 -16.41
C MET A 261 18.26 -33.33 -16.35
N ALA A 262 18.40 -32.14 -16.95
CA ALA A 262 17.37 -31.11 -16.95
C ALA A 262 16.07 -31.56 -17.65
N VAL A 263 16.17 -32.43 -18.67
CA VAL A 263 15.02 -32.95 -19.41
C VAL A 263 14.48 -34.24 -18.78
N SER A 264 15.34 -35.19 -18.40
CA SER A 264 14.90 -36.51 -17.91
C SER A 264 14.20 -36.44 -16.55
N VAL A 265 14.67 -35.60 -15.63
CA VAL A 265 14.10 -35.53 -14.27
C VAL A 265 12.64 -35.04 -14.32
N PRO A 266 12.29 -33.92 -15.01
CA PRO A 266 10.89 -33.54 -15.18
C PRO A 266 10.06 -34.58 -15.95
N LEU A 267 10.62 -35.25 -16.96
CA LEU A 267 9.87 -36.23 -17.76
C LEU A 267 9.56 -37.53 -16.99
N VAL A 268 10.45 -37.97 -16.09
CA VAL A 268 10.28 -39.24 -15.35
C VAL A 268 9.71 -39.00 -13.96
N CYS A 269 10.30 -38.08 -13.20
CA CYS A 269 9.94 -37.87 -11.81
C CYS A 269 8.58 -37.18 -11.68
N ARG A 270 8.27 -36.17 -12.52
CA ARG A 270 7.02 -35.42 -12.40
C ARG A 270 5.77 -36.31 -12.61
N PRO A 271 5.69 -37.16 -13.65
CA PRO A 271 4.57 -38.11 -13.78
C PRO A 271 4.51 -39.12 -12.62
N ALA A 272 5.65 -39.59 -12.13
CA ALA A 272 5.70 -40.49 -10.97
C ALA A 272 5.15 -39.81 -9.71
N MET A 273 5.47 -38.54 -9.46
CA MET A 273 4.90 -37.78 -8.33
C MET A 273 3.40 -37.57 -8.49
N PHE A 274 2.91 -37.22 -9.69
CA PHE A 274 1.47 -37.13 -9.94
C PHE A 274 0.74 -38.47 -9.77
N TRP A 275 1.41 -39.59 -10.10
CA TRP A 275 0.89 -40.91 -9.82
C TRP A 275 0.74 -41.16 -8.31
N ILE A 276 1.72 -40.75 -7.49
CA ILE A 276 1.64 -40.81 -6.01
C ILE A 276 0.48 -39.96 -5.49
N VAL A 277 0.33 -38.74 -6.01
CA VAL A 277 -0.78 -37.84 -5.63
C VAL A 277 -2.13 -38.49 -5.93
N ARG A 278 -2.31 -39.08 -7.12
CA ARG A 278 -3.55 -39.78 -7.51
C ARG A 278 -3.86 -41.02 -6.64
N HIS A 279 -2.84 -41.67 -6.09
CA HIS A 279 -3.01 -42.83 -5.21
C HIS A 279 -3.11 -42.46 -3.72
N THR A 280 -2.98 -41.17 -3.39
CA THR A 280 -3.18 -40.67 -2.03
C THR A 280 -4.65 -40.28 -1.88
N PRO A 281 -5.42 -40.92 -0.97
CA PRO A 281 -6.82 -40.56 -0.75
C PRO A 281 -6.94 -39.12 -0.23
N GLU A 282 -7.95 -38.40 -0.74
CA GLU A 282 -8.23 -37.00 -0.39
C GLU A 282 -8.39 -36.83 1.14
N GLY A 283 -7.79 -35.76 1.68
CA GLY A 283 -7.81 -35.45 3.11
C GLY A 283 -6.89 -36.31 4.00
N ARG A 284 -6.20 -37.32 3.46
CA ARG A 284 -5.24 -38.14 4.22
C ARG A 284 -3.79 -37.75 3.92
N PRO A 285 -2.87 -37.88 4.90
CA PRO A 285 -1.45 -37.64 4.67
C PRO A 285 -0.85 -38.66 3.70
N VAL A 286 0.13 -38.24 2.91
CA VAL A 286 0.91 -39.13 2.05
C VAL A 286 1.64 -40.16 2.91
N LYS A 287 1.67 -41.42 2.46
CA LYS A 287 2.40 -42.49 3.17
C LYS A 287 3.89 -42.15 3.28
N ASP A 288 4.47 -42.34 4.46
CA ASP A 288 5.87 -42.04 4.75
C ASP A 288 6.86 -42.73 3.80
N GLY A 289 6.54 -43.95 3.33
CA GLY A 289 7.36 -44.68 2.37
C GLY A 289 7.65 -43.89 1.09
N TYR A 290 6.66 -43.18 0.54
CA TYR A 290 6.85 -42.33 -0.64
C TYR A 290 7.78 -41.15 -0.34
N LEU A 291 7.63 -40.53 0.83
CA LEU A 291 8.50 -39.42 1.24
C LEU A 291 9.96 -39.86 1.37
N TYR A 292 10.22 -41.06 1.92
CA TYR A 292 11.59 -41.59 2.02
C TYR A 292 12.21 -41.89 0.65
N VAL A 293 11.43 -42.42 -0.30
CA VAL A 293 11.90 -42.65 -1.67
C VAL A 293 12.32 -41.32 -2.34
N ILE A 294 11.56 -40.25 -2.13
CA ILE A 294 11.89 -38.93 -2.68
C ILE A 294 13.18 -38.38 -2.07
N ILE A 295 13.37 -38.54 -0.74
CA ILE A 295 14.60 -38.11 -0.06
C ILE A 295 15.81 -38.90 -0.57
N VAL A 296 15.69 -40.22 -0.79
CA VAL A 296 16.78 -41.02 -1.37
C VAL A 296 17.09 -40.54 -2.80
N LEU A 297 16.06 -40.29 -3.60
CA LEU A 297 16.20 -39.79 -4.97
C LEU A 297 16.91 -38.42 -5.03
N LEU A 298 16.68 -37.55 -4.05
CA LEU A 298 17.38 -36.27 -3.90
C LEU A 298 18.90 -36.47 -3.83
N PHE A 299 19.37 -37.36 -2.95
CA PHE A 299 20.81 -37.61 -2.80
C PHE A 299 21.41 -38.29 -4.03
N VAL A 300 20.65 -39.19 -4.68
CA VAL A 300 21.08 -39.84 -5.93
C VAL A 300 21.26 -38.80 -7.04
N LEU A 301 20.30 -37.89 -7.22
CA LEU A 301 20.39 -36.85 -8.26
C LEU A 301 21.52 -35.86 -7.97
N GLY A 302 21.72 -35.46 -6.71
CA GLY A 302 22.88 -34.65 -6.34
C GLY A 302 24.22 -35.33 -6.64
N TRP A 303 24.33 -36.64 -6.39
CA TRP A 303 25.52 -37.42 -6.76
C TRP A 303 25.74 -37.48 -8.27
N VAL A 304 24.67 -37.61 -9.06
CA VAL A 304 24.75 -37.55 -10.52
C VAL A 304 25.21 -36.16 -11.00
N SER A 305 24.76 -35.06 -10.37
CA SER A 305 25.25 -33.71 -10.70
C SER A 305 26.76 -33.56 -10.52
N VAL A 306 27.30 -34.07 -9.41
CA VAL A 306 28.75 -34.07 -9.16
C VAL A 306 29.51 -34.87 -10.24
N LYS A 307 28.94 -35.97 -10.75
CA LYS A 307 29.54 -36.74 -11.85
C LYS A 307 29.61 -36.00 -13.19
N ILE A 308 28.77 -34.99 -13.38
CA ILE A 308 28.72 -34.14 -14.59
C ILE A 308 29.56 -32.86 -14.37
N ASN A 309 30.40 -32.82 -13.32
CA ASN A 309 31.16 -31.64 -12.89
C ASN A 309 30.26 -30.43 -12.57
N GLN A 310 29.08 -30.68 -12.00
CA GLN A 310 28.17 -29.67 -11.49
C GLN A 310 28.07 -29.73 -9.97
N GLU A 311 27.52 -28.67 -9.37
CA GLU A 311 27.26 -28.64 -7.93
C GLU A 311 26.25 -29.71 -7.51
N PHE A 312 26.46 -30.28 -6.31
CA PHE A 312 25.52 -31.25 -5.72
C PHE A 312 24.10 -30.66 -5.57
N VAL A 313 24.03 -29.36 -5.30
CA VAL A 313 22.79 -28.59 -5.09
C VAL A 313 21.90 -28.58 -6.33
N LEU A 314 22.49 -28.63 -7.54
CA LEU A 314 21.74 -28.60 -8.80
C LEU A 314 20.75 -29.76 -8.91
N GLY A 315 21.16 -30.98 -8.56
CA GLY A 315 20.30 -32.16 -8.60
C GLY A 315 19.13 -32.07 -7.63
N ALA A 316 19.36 -31.49 -6.45
CA ALA A 316 18.31 -31.23 -5.48
C ALA A 316 17.34 -30.15 -5.96
N PHE A 317 17.85 -29.08 -6.59
CA PHE A 317 17.02 -28.03 -7.18
C PHE A 317 16.10 -28.59 -8.28
N ILE A 318 16.65 -29.30 -9.28
CA ILE A 318 15.87 -29.87 -10.39
C ILE A 318 14.82 -30.88 -9.89
N LEU A 319 15.16 -31.71 -8.89
CA LEU A 319 14.18 -32.61 -8.29
C LEU A 319 13.06 -31.83 -7.57
N GLY A 320 13.42 -30.79 -6.81
CA GLY A 320 12.44 -29.93 -6.13
C GLY A 320 11.42 -29.34 -7.10
N LEU A 321 11.89 -28.82 -8.24
CA LEU A 321 11.07 -28.30 -9.33
C LEU A 321 10.14 -29.36 -9.97
N ALA A 322 10.49 -30.65 -9.88
CA ALA A 322 9.67 -31.74 -10.41
C ALA A 322 8.57 -32.19 -9.44
N VAL A 323 8.68 -31.85 -8.15
CA VAL A 323 7.65 -32.17 -7.15
C VAL A 323 6.47 -31.20 -7.32
N PRO A 324 5.22 -31.68 -7.40
CA PRO A 324 4.06 -30.80 -7.45
C PRO A 324 3.93 -29.97 -6.17
N GLU A 325 3.77 -28.67 -6.34
CA GLU A 325 3.68 -27.68 -5.29
C GLU A 325 2.35 -27.74 -4.51
N GLY A 326 2.41 -27.60 -3.18
CA GLY A 326 1.25 -27.62 -2.28
C GLY A 326 0.76 -29.03 -1.86
N PRO A 327 -0.48 -29.15 -1.36
CA PRO A 327 -1.02 -30.41 -0.85
C PRO A 327 -1.40 -31.40 -1.96
N PRO A 328 -1.32 -32.73 -1.71
CA PRO A 328 -0.88 -33.34 -0.46
C PRO A 328 0.64 -33.56 -0.38
N LEU A 329 1.35 -33.70 -1.50
CA LEU A 329 2.74 -34.17 -1.53
C LEU A 329 3.78 -33.12 -1.14
N GLY A 330 3.81 -31.97 -1.82
CA GLY A 330 4.75 -30.89 -1.53
C GLY A 330 4.63 -30.39 -0.09
N SER A 331 3.39 -30.21 0.39
CA SER A 331 3.11 -29.81 1.78
C SER A 331 3.65 -30.80 2.82
N ALA A 332 3.50 -32.11 2.59
CA ALA A 332 3.98 -33.14 3.50
C ALA A 332 5.52 -33.18 3.55
N LEU A 333 6.16 -33.02 2.39
CA LEU A 333 7.62 -32.99 2.27
C LEU A 333 8.23 -31.77 2.94
N VAL A 334 7.66 -30.58 2.71
CA VAL A 334 8.08 -29.35 3.38
C VAL A 334 7.91 -29.48 4.89
N LYS A 335 6.74 -29.95 5.38
CA LYS A 335 6.50 -30.12 6.82
C LYS A 335 7.52 -31.07 7.48
N LYS A 336 7.91 -32.14 6.80
CA LYS A 336 8.84 -33.15 7.34
C LYS A 336 10.30 -32.71 7.30
N LEU A 337 10.71 -31.98 6.25
CA LEU A 337 12.10 -31.57 6.06
C LEU A 337 12.44 -30.19 6.64
N ASN A 338 11.46 -29.31 6.84
CA ASN A 338 11.69 -27.92 7.26
C ASN A 338 12.50 -27.82 8.57
N PHE A 339 12.15 -28.61 9.59
CA PHE A 339 12.88 -28.58 10.87
C PHE A 339 14.37 -28.90 10.70
N PHE A 340 14.69 -29.98 9.97
CA PHE A 340 16.08 -30.40 9.77
C PHE A 340 16.84 -29.47 8.83
N GLY A 341 16.25 -29.13 7.69
CA GLY A 341 16.87 -28.32 6.65
C GLY A 341 17.05 -26.87 7.07
N THR A 342 15.97 -26.17 7.39
CA THR A 342 15.96 -24.71 7.55
C THR A 342 16.19 -24.25 8.99
N THR A 343 15.67 -25.00 9.97
CA THR A 343 15.71 -24.57 11.38
C THR A 343 16.96 -25.06 12.11
N PHE A 344 17.45 -26.27 11.79
CA PHE A 344 18.58 -26.88 12.48
C PHE A 344 19.91 -26.77 11.72
N LEU A 345 20.03 -27.32 10.51
CA LEU A 345 21.31 -27.41 9.80
C LEU A 345 21.73 -26.12 9.08
N LEU A 346 20.78 -25.40 8.49
CA LEU A 346 21.07 -24.16 7.73
C LEU A 346 21.72 -23.04 8.56
N PRO A 347 21.30 -22.74 9.82
CA PRO A 347 21.98 -21.75 10.64
C PRO A 347 23.46 -22.07 10.85
N ILE A 348 23.76 -23.35 11.09
CA ILE A 348 25.13 -23.82 11.33
C ILE A 348 25.95 -23.69 10.04
N PHE A 349 25.36 -24.03 8.88
CA PHE A 349 25.98 -23.82 7.57
C PHE A 349 26.39 -22.35 7.35
N ILE A 350 25.49 -21.41 7.63
CA ILE A 350 25.73 -19.97 7.47
C ILE A 350 26.87 -19.50 8.39
N THR A 351 26.85 -19.90 9.66
CA THR A 351 27.91 -19.57 10.63
C THR A 351 29.27 -20.09 10.18
N ILE A 352 29.35 -21.30 9.61
CA ILE A 352 30.62 -21.88 9.13
C ILE A 352 31.13 -21.17 7.87
N CYS A 353 30.23 -20.80 6.95
CA CYS A 353 30.62 -20.03 5.77
C CYS A 353 31.24 -18.68 6.17
N MET A 354 30.67 -18.01 7.17
CA MET A 354 31.26 -16.81 7.75
C MET A 354 32.61 -17.07 8.43
N LEU A 355 32.75 -18.19 9.13
CA LEU A 355 33.99 -18.55 9.80
C LEU A 355 35.15 -18.76 8.81
N LYS A 356 34.86 -19.22 7.59
CA LYS A 356 35.86 -19.33 6.50
C LYS A 356 36.36 -17.97 5.99
N ALA A 357 35.67 -16.86 6.29
CA ALA A 357 36.03 -15.54 5.76
C ALA A 357 37.29 -15.01 6.45
N ASP A 358 38.31 -14.70 5.65
CA ASP A 358 39.57 -14.14 6.15
C ASP A 358 39.48 -12.60 6.20
N PHE A 359 39.53 -12.05 7.41
CA PHE A 359 39.56 -10.61 7.68
C PHE A 359 40.93 -10.15 8.19
N SER A 360 41.99 -10.92 7.95
CA SER A 360 43.32 -10.60 8.46
C SER A 360 43.79 -9.22 8.00
N SER A 361 44.48 -8.50 8.89
CA SER A 361 45.00 -7.14 8.65
C SER A 361 46.15 -7.07 7.65
N THR A 362 46.36 -8.15 6.87
CA THR A 362 47.49 -8.30 5.94
C THR A 362 47.19 -7.64 4.58
N TYR A 363 45.92 -7.33 4.29
CA TYR A 363 45.51 -6.71 3.04
C TYR A 363 45.68 -5.18 3.04
N SER A 364 46.07 -4.63 1.89
CA SER A 364 46.21 -3.18 1.72
C SER A 364 44.84 -2.49 1.78
N SER A 365 44.72 -1.43 2.58
CA SER A 365 43.48 -0.64 2.70
C SER A 365 42.94 -0.15 1.35
N THR A 366 43.83 0.10 0.38
CA THR A 366 43.47 0.50 -0.98
C THR A 366 42.75 -0.61 -1.74
N SER A 367 43.20 -1.86 -1.60
CA SER A 367 42.56 -3.02 -2.25
C SER A 367 41.17 -3.30 -1.68
N VAL A 368 41.00 -3.21 -0.37
CA VAL A 368 39.70 -3.34 0.31
C VAL A 368 38.73 -2.26 -0.15
N PHE A 369 39.19 -1.00 -0.20
CA PHE A 369 38.37 0.12 -0.65
C PHE A 369 37.95 -0.03 -2.11
N ALA A 370 38.89 -0.39 -3.00
CA ALA A 370 38.62 -0.55 -4.42
C ALA A 370 37.58 -1.66 -4.69
N VAL A 371 37.76 -2.85 -4.11
CA VAL A 371 36.81 -3.96 -4.28
C VAL A 371 35.44 -3.61 -3.71
N SER A 372 35.39 -2.99 -2.53
CA SER A 372 34.15 -2.52 -1.92
C SER A 372 33.41 -1.50 -2.79
N LEU A 373 34.13 -0.52 -3.35
CA LEU A 373 33.56 0.50 -4.25
C LEU A 373 32.92 -0.13 -5.49
N VAL A 374 33.56 -1.12 -6.11
CA VAL A 374 33.04 -1.79 -7.31
C VAL A 374 31.79 -2.61 -6.99
N ILE A 375 31.78 -3.31 -5.86
CA ILE A 375 30.58 -4.05 -5.40
C ILE A 375 29.41 -3.07 -5.17
N MET A 376 29.67 -1.94 -4.51
CA MET A 376 28.66 -0.90 -4.29
C MET A 376 28.11 -0.33 -5.61
N LEU A 377 28.99 -0.04 -6.58
CA LEU A 377 28.57 0.44 -7.90
C LEU A 377 27.70 -0.61 -8.62
N THR A 378 28.02 -1.89 -8.49
CA THR A 378 27.27 -2.99 -9.11
C THR A 378 25.85 -3.07 -8.55
N HIS A 379 25.70 -2.92 -7.22
CA HIS A 379 24.38 -2.84 -6.61
C HIS A 379 23.59 -1.61 -7.07
N LEU A 380 24.24 -0.45 -7.23
CA LEU A 380 23.58 0.75 -7.76
C LEU A 380 23.07 0.55 -9.18
N VAL A 381 23.92 -0.02 -10.06
CA VAL A 381 23.52 -0.32 -11.44
C VAL A 381 22.37 -1.32 -11.47
N LYS A 382 22.42 -2.37 -10.63
CA LYS A 382 21.31 -3.32 -10.49
C LYS A 382 20.01 -2.64 -10.05
N ILE A 383 20.08 -1.76 -9.06
CA ILE A 383 18.89 -1.02 -8.58
C ILE A 383 18.29 -0.17 -9.72
N ILE A 384 19.12 0.58 -10.44
CA ILE A 384 18.68 1.42 -11.56
C ILE A 384 18.07 0.56 -12.68
N SER A 385 18.70 -0.59 -12.99
CA SER A 385 18.24 -1.50 -14.05
C SER A 385 16.86 -2.12 -13.80
N CYS A 386 16.43 -2.21 -12.53
CA CYS A 386 15.10 -2.69 -12.16
C CYS A 386 14.07 -1.55 -12.06
N ILE A 387 14.48 -0.33 -11.69
CA ILE A 387 13.58 0.84 -11.59
C ILE A 387 13.08 1.27 -12.96
N LEU A 388 13.98 1.40 -13.94
CA LEU A 388 13.65 1.83 -15.29
C LEU A 388 12.50 1.01 -15.92
N PRO A 389 12.60 -0.32 -16.05
CA PRO A 389 11.52 -1.14 -16.62
C PRO A 389 10.24 -1.11 -15.77
N ALA A 390 10.33 -0.95 -14.45
CA ALA A 390 9.16 -0.83 -13.59
C ALA A 390 8.39 0.48 -13.83
N LEU A 391 9.11 1.59 -14.04
CA LEU A 391 8.51 2.88 -14.42
C LEU A 391 7.87 2.82 -15.82
N PHE A 392 8.54 2.19 -16.80
CA PHE A 392 7.96 1.93 -18.12
C PHE A 392 6.70 1.04 -18.06
N CYS A 393 6.52 0.27 -16.99
CA CYS A 393 5.32 -0.53 -16.73
C CYS A 393 4.21 0.22 -15.96
N ASN A 394 4.28 1.55 -15.89
CA ASN A 394 3.35 2.45 -15.20
C ASN A 394 3.23 2.15 -13.69
N MET A 395 4.34 1.79 -13.03
CA MET A 395 4.37 1.68 -11.55
C MET A 395 4.81 3.02 -10.94
N PRO A 396 4.21 3.47 -9.82
CA PRO A 396 4.64 4.69 -9.15
C PRO A 396 6.08 4.53 -8.64
N PHE A 397 6.84 5.62 -8.62
CA PHE A 397 8.28 5.59 -8.32
C PHE A 397 8.61 4.92 -6.97
N ARG A 398 7.79 5.14 -5.93
CA ARG A 398 8.01 4.52 -4.61
C ARG A 398 7.88 2.99 -4.64
N ASP A 399 6.92 2.46 -5.41
CA ASP A 399 6.73 1.02 -5.56
C ASP A 399 7.83 0.43 -6.46
N ALA A 400 8.22 1.14 -7.52
CA ALA A 400 9.35 0.74 -8.37
C ALA A 400 10.68 0.69 -7.60
N LEU A 401 10.95 1.69 -6.75
CA LEU A 401 12.11 1.72 -5.87
C LEU A 401 12.07 0.58 -4.84
N SER A 402 10.92 0.35 -4.21
CA SER A 402 10.73 -0.73 -3.24
C SER A 402 10.93 -2.10 -3.89
N LEU A 403 10.37 -2.33 -5.07
CA LEU A 403 10.55 -3.55 -5.87
C LEU A 403 12.02 -3.79 -6.20
N SER A 404 12.72 -2.75 -6.66
CA SER A 404 14.12 -2.82 -7.03
C SER A 404 15.02 -3.17 -5.83
N LEU A 405 14.75 -2.55 -4.67
CA LEU A 405 15.44 -2.88 -3.42
C LEU A 405 15.19 -4.33 -2.99
N ILE A 406 13.95 -4.81 -3.09
CA ILE A 406 13.61 -6.22 -2.82
C ILE A 406 14.44 -7.13 -3.72
N LEU A 407 14.45 -6.90 -5.04
CA LEU A 407 15.20 -7.71 -6.03
C LEU A 407 16.74 -7.61 -5.90
N ASN A 408 17.25 -6.61 -5.18
CA ASN A 408 18.67 -6.48 -4.86
C ASN A 408 19.07 -7.20 -3.57
N SER A 409 18.11 -7.77 -2.83
CA SER A 409 18.42 -8.50 -1.60
C SER A 409 19.34 -9.70 -1.85
N LYS A 410 20.15 -9.99 -0.83
CA LYS A 410 21.16 -11.06 -0.81
C LYS A 410 20.99 -11.87 0.46
N GLY A 411 21.24 -13.17 0.38
CA GLY A 411 21.05 -14.05 1.52
C GLY A 411 21.77 -15.39 1.37
N VAL A 412 21.11 -16.43 1.86
CA VAL A 412 21.70 -17.76 2.09
C VAL A 412 22.21 -18.41 0.81
N VAL A 413 21.53 -18.20 -0.32
CA VAL A 413 21.90 -18.80 -1.61
C VAL A 413 23.21 -18.22 -2.13
N GLU A 414 23.40 -16.90 -2.02
CA GLU A 414 24.66 -16.25 -2.42
C GLU A 414 25.81 -16.61 -1.48
N ILE A 415 25.57 -16.76 -0.17
CA ILE A 415 26.59 -17.27 0.76
C ILE A 415 27.09 -18.65 0.30
N GLY A 416 26.17 -19.55 -0.06
CA GLY A 416 26.51 -20.88 -0.58
C GLY A 416 27.32 -20.80 -1.87
N LEU A 417 26.90 -19.95 -2.83
CA LEU A 417 27.63 -19.73 -4.08
C LEU A 417 29.04 -19.17 -3.85
N TYR A 418 29.19 -18.18 -2.96
CA TYR A 418 30.50 -17.59 -2.68
C TYR A 418 31.43 -18.59 -2.00
N CYS A 419 30.90 -19.42 -1.09
CA CYS A 419 31.63 -20.51 -0.45
C CYS A 419 32.09 -21.54 -1.48
N PHE A 420 31.24 -21.90 -2.45
CA PHE A 420 31.61 -22.77 -3.57
C PHE A 420 32.76 -22.16 -4.41
N LEU A 421 32.64 -20.89 -4.82
CA LEU A 421 33.67 -20.22 -5.63
C LEU A 421 35.01 -20.11 -4.88
N TYR A 422 34.96 -19.94 -3.56
CA TYR A 422 36.14 -19.91 -2.68
C TYR A 422 36.78 -21.30 -2.52
N ASP A 423 35.98 -22.34 -2.24
CA ASP A 423 36.47 -23.71 -2.06
C ASP A 423 37.14 -24.27 -3.34
N TYR A 424 36.65 -23.86 -4.52
CA TYR A 424 37.26 -24.17 -5.82
C TYR A 424 38.44 -23.29 -6.20
N LYS A 425 38.85 -22.35 -5.33
CA LYS A 425 39.96 -21.41 -5.54
C LYS A 425 39.77 -20.51 -6.77
N ILE A 426 38.52 -20.25 -7.16
CA ILE A 426 38.17 -19.30 -8.23
C ILE A 426 38.29 -17.87 -7.71
N ILE A 427 37.87 -17.63 -6.46
CA ILE A 427 37.94 -16.33 -5.79
C ILE A 427 38.97 -16.39 -4.65
N ASP A 428 39.70 -15.30 -4.44
CA ASP A 428 40.67 -15.13 -3.37
C ASP A 428 40.01 -14.81 -2.01
N GLY A 429 40.75 -15.02 -0.92
CA GLY A 429 40.24 -14.83 0.45
C GLY A 429 39.75 -13.41 0.74
N LEU A 430 40.43 -12.38 0.21
CA LEU A 430 40.05 -10.98 0.38
C LEU A 430 38.70 -10.70 -0.27
N THR A 431 38.55 -11.05 -1.54
CA THR A 431 37.29 -10.86 -2.26
C THR A 431 36.17 -11.65 -1.58
N TYR A 432 36.39 -12.92 -1.21
CA TYR A 432 35.39 -13.71 -0.48
C TYR A 432 34.92 -13.02 0.82
N GLY A 433 35.85 -12.50 1.64
CA GLY A 433 35.51 -11.79 2.87
C GLY A 433 34.69 -10.52 2.64
N ILE A 434 35.07 -9.70 1.64
CA ILE A 434 34.35 -8.47 1.30
C ILE A 434 32.95 -8.78 0.75
N MET A 435 32.82 -9.81 -0.08
CA MET A 435 31.54 -10.25 -0.64
C MET A 435 30.57 -10.74 0.42
N ILE A 436 31.06 -11.50 1.39
CA ILE A 436 30.24 -11.93 2.52
C ILE A 436 29.83 -10.75 3.40
N LEU A 437 30.72 -9.79 3.64
CA LEU A 437 30.41 -8.59 4.40
C LEU A 437 29.36 -7.72 3.68
N SER A 438 29.42 -7.64 2.35
CA SER A 438 28.45 -6.88 1.55
C SER A 438 27.03 -7.44 1.69
N ILE A 439 26.86 -8.76 1.84
CA ILE A 439 25.55 -9.39 2.10
C ILE A 439 24.93 -8.83 3.38
N ILE A 440 25.70 -8.69 4.47
CA ILE A 440 25.20 -8.16 5.74
C ILE A 440 24.72 -6.72 5.57
N VAL A 441 25.54 -5.89 4.90
CA VAL A 441 25.25 -4.47 4.66
C VAL A 441 23.99 -4.31 3.79
N VAL A 442 23.94 -5.00 2.65
CA VAL A 442 22.82 -4.92 1.70
C VAL A 442 21.53 -5.44 2.35
N ALA A 443 21.56 -6.56 3.07
CA ALA A 443 20.38 -7.11 3.71
C ALA A 443 19.78 -6.16 4.76
N CYS A 444 20.62 -5.51 5.57
CA CYS A 444 20.17 -4.51 6.54
C CYS A 444 19.56 -3.27 5.87
N ILE A 445 20.24 -2.74 4.84
CA ILE A 445 19.75 -1.57 4.08
C ILE A 445 18.40 -1.88 3.44
N VAL A 446 18.28 -3.00 2.71
CA VAL A 446 17.05 -3.39 2.03
C VAL A 446 15.89 -3.55 3.02
N GLN A 447 16.11 -4.26 4.14
CA GLN A 447 15.07 -4.48 5.15
C GLN A 447 14.54 -3.16 5.73
N TRP A 448 15.42 -2.22 6.06
CA TRP A 448 15.03 -0.93 6.63
C TRP A 448 14.39 -0.01 5.59
N SER A 449 14.96 0.08 4.40
CA SER A 449 14.45 0.93 3.32
C SER A 449 13.07 0.48 2.85
N VAL A 450 12.83 -0.82 2.64
CA VAL A 450 11.52 -1.33 2.17
C VAL A 450 10.43 -1.10 3.22
N ARG A 451 10.72 -1.35 4.51
CA ARG A 451 9.74 -1.06 5.59
C ARG A 451 9.39 0.41 5.72
N PHE A 452 10.33 1.29 5.37
CA PHE A 452 10.11 2.72 5.41
C PHE A 452 9.34 3.21 4.18
N LEU A 453 9.66 2.69 3.00
CA LEU A 453 9.08 3.12 1.73
C LEU A 453 7.68 2.54 1.48
N TYR A 454 7.43 1.31 1.96
CA TYR A 454 6.22 0.57 1.67
C TYR A 454 5.42 0.27 2.95
N ASP A 455 4.23 0.87 3.06
CA ASP A 455 3.25 0.58 4.09
C ASP A 455 1.97 0.03 3.43
N PRO A 456 1.62 -1.25 3.63
CA PRO A 456 0.43 -1.85 3.02
C PRO A 456 -0.87 -1.20 3.53
N SER A 457 -0.86 -0.57 4.71
CA SER A 457 -2.06 0.08 5.27
C SER A 457 -2.43 1.38 4.57
N ARG A 458 -1.50 1.98 3.81
CA ARG A 458 -1.74 3.22 3.06
C ARG A 458 -2.86 3.09 2.03
N LYS A 459 -3.12 1.88 1.50
CA LYS A 459 -4.23 1.59 0.58
C LYS A 459 -5.59 2.02 1.17
N TYR A 460 -5.72 2.04 2.49
CA TYR A 460 -6.97 2.31 3.19
C TYR A 460 -7.12 3.77 3.68
N ALA A 461 -6.04 4.57 3.69
CA ALA A 461 -5.96 5.84 4.42
C ALA A 461 -6.71 7.04 3.79
N GLY A 462 -7.38 6.86 2.65
CA GLY A 462 -8.08 7.93 1.92
C GLY A 462 -9.54 7.65 1.59
N TYR A 463 -10.12 6.58 2.13
CA TYR A 463 -11.48 6.13 1.74
C TYR A 463 -12.57 6.59 2.72
N GLN A 464 -13.74 6.87 2.14
CA GLN A 464 -14.99 7.26 2.81
C GLN A 464 -15.38 6.27 3.91
N LYS A 465 -16.09 6.75 4.95
CA LYS A 465 -16.64 5.90 6.03
C LYS A 465 -17.57 4.83 5.42
N ARG A 466 -17.14 3.56 5.49
CA ARG A 466 -17.86 2.35 5.10
C ARG A 466 -18.33 1.62 6.36
N ASN A 467 -19.43 2.10 6.90
CA ASN A 467 -20.14 1.49 8.01
C ASN A 467 -21.62 1.32 7.60
N ILE A 468 -22.34 0.44 8.29
CA ILE A 468 -23.76 0.17 8.09
C ILE A 468 -24.57 1.42 8.41
N MET A 469 -24.11 2.23 9.37
CA MET A 469 -24.75 3.50 9.71
C MET A 469 -24.75 4.52 8.54
N SER A 470 -23.73 4.53 7.67
CA SER A 470 -23.67 5.45 6.51
C SER A 470 -24.42 4.94 5.26
N LEU A 471 -24.94 3.70 5.28
CA LEU A 471 -25.73 3.17 4.18
C LEU A 471 -27.09 3.87 4.11
N ARG A 472 -27.53 4.21 2.89
CA ARG A 472 -28.89 4.70 2.66
C ARG A 472 -29.89 3.64 3.13
N ALA A 473 -30.98 4.07 3.75
CA ALA A 473 -32.10 3.19 4.07
C ALA A 473 -32.51 2.41 2.82
N TRP A 474 -32.65 1.08 2.93
CA TRP A 474 -33.03 0.17 1.84
C TRP A 474 -32.00 0.00 0.71
N SER A 475 -30.74 0.35 0.93
CA SER A 475 -29.66 0.00 -0.01
C SER A 475 -29.17 -1.45 0.16
N GLU A 476 -28.56 -1.98 -0.92
CA GLU A 476 -27.93 -3.30 -0.91
C GLU A 476 -26.88 -3.41 0.22
N LEU A 477 -26.91 -4.53 0.96
CA LEU A 477 -25.94 -4.80 2.01
C LEU A 477 -24.90 -5.80 1.51
N ARG A 478 -23.63 -5.38 1.54
CA ARG A 478 -22.50 -6.22 1.13
C ARG A 478 -21.81 -6.77 2.37
N ILE A 479 -21.89 -8.08 2.55
CA ILE A 479 -21.33 -8.80 3.70
C ILE A 479 -20.19 -9.69 3.23
N LEU A 480 -19.00 -9.52 3.81
CA LEU A 480 -17.89 -10.45 3.65
C LEU A 480 -17.90 -11.45 4.81
N VAL A 481 -18.05 -12.73 4.51
CA VAL A 481 -18.07 -13.81 5.51
C VAL A 481 -16.81 -14.63 5.44
N CYS A 482 -16.11 -14.80 6.57
CA CYS A 482 -14.90 -15.61 6.65
C CYS A 482 -15.19 -17.02 7.17
N ILE A 483 -14.73 -18.04 6.45
CA ILE A 483 -14.93 -19.45 6.80
C ILE A 483 -13.56 -20.10 6.93
N HIS A 484 -13.29 -20.75 8.05
CA HIS A 484 -12.05 -21.53 8.29
C HIS A 484 -12.29 -23.03 8.28
N LYS A 485 -13.49 -23.44 8.70
CA LYS A 485 -13.90 -24.84 8.80
C LYS A 485 -15.29 -25.00 8.21
N PRO A 486 -15.61 -26.17 7.65
CA PRO A 486 -16.97 -26.47 7.18
C PRO A 486 -18.03 -26.29 8.27
N SER A 487 -17.68 -26.47 9.54
CA SER A 487 -18.59 -26.27 10.67
C SER A 487 -19.09 -24.83 10.85
N HIS A 488 -18.40 -23.83 10.29
CA HIS A 488 -18.82 -22.42 10.40
C HIS A 488 -19.91 -22.07 9.37
N ILE A 489 -20.09 -22.89 8.33
CA ILE A 489 -20.98 -22.60 7.20
C ILE A 489 -22.41 -22.35 7.68
N SER A 490 -22.97 -23.24 8.50
CA SER A 490 -24.35 -23.12 8.98
C SER A 490 -24.55 -21.86 9.84
N SER A 491 -23.64 -21.60 10.78
CA SER A 491 -23.72 -20.44 11.67
C SER A 491 -23.65 -19.12 10.90
N MET A 492 -22.88 -19.08 9.82
CA MET A 492 -22.77 -17.90 8.97
C MET A 492 -24.02 -17.68 8.12
N ILE A 493 -24.62 -18.75 7.59
CA ILE A 493 -25.91 -18.68 6.89
C ILE A 493 -26.99 -18.17 7.85
N ASP A 494 -27.08 -18.74 9.06
CA ASP A 494 -28.03 -18.31 10.10
C ASP A 494 -27.89 -16.80 10.43
N MET A 495 -26.66 -16.28 10.43
CA MET A 495 -26.40 -14.84 10.65
C MET A 495 -26.82 -13.98 9.45
N ILE A 496 -26.57 -14.43 8.21
CA ILE A 496 -27.05 -13.72 7.01
C ILE A 496 -28.59 -13.69 7.00
N ASP A 497 -29.21 -14.80 7.40
CA ASP A 497 -30.65 -14.93 7.57
C ASP A 497 -31.22 -13.99 8.64
N LEU A 498 -30.43 -13.66 9.68
CA LEU A 498 -30.77 -12.69 10.71
C LEU A 498 -30.87 -11.27 10.14
N CYS A 499 -30.07 -10.92 9.12
CA CYS A 499 -30.12 -9.61 8.48
C CYS A 499 -31.37 -9.39 7.61
N CYS A 500 -32.25 -10.39 7.50
CA CYS A 500 -33.51 -10.38 6.76
C CYS A 500 -33.36 -9.88 5.31
N PRO A 501 -32.83 -10.73 4.41
CA PRO A 501 -32.73 -10.35 3.00
C PRO A 501 -34.14 -10.14 2.42
N THR A 502 -34.39 -9.00 1.78
CA THR A 502 -35.67 -8.71 1.09
C THR A 502 -35.43 -8.24 -0.35
N ALA A 503 -36.47 -8.24 -1.19
CA ALA A 503 -36.36 -7.72 -2.56
C ALA A 503 -36.05 -6.21 -2.61
N GLU A 504 -36.45 -5.46 -1.57
CA GLU A 504 -36.17 -4.02 -1.44
C GLU A 504 -34.80 -3.75 -0.83
N SER A 505 -34.26 -4.70 -0.06
CA SER A 505 -32.93 -4.63 0.58
C SER A 505 -32.12 -5.92 0.31
N PRO A 506 -31.63 -6.12 -0.93
CA PRO A 506 -30.91 -7.34 -1.29
C PRO A 506 -29.58 -7.44 -0.55
N ILE A 507 -29.14 -8.68 -0.27
CA ILE A 507 -27.86 -8.96 0.39
C ILE A 507 -26.90 -9.63 -0.61
N ILE A 508 -25.72 -9.04 -0.75
CA ILE A 508 -24.61 -9.63 -1.49
C ILE A 508 -23.63 -10.22 -0.48
N VAL A 509 -23.35 -11.51 -0.62
CA VAL A 509 -22.47 -12.25 0.28
C VAL A 509 -21.22 -12.69 -0.47
N ASP A 510 -20.06 -12.15 -0.09
CA ASP A 510 -18.77 -12.71 -0.49
C ASP A 510 -18.36 -13.74 0.57
N ALA A 511 -18.41 -15.04 0.24
CA ALA A 511 -18.08 -16.12 1.17
C ALA A 511 -16.61 -16.54 0.97
N LEU A 512 -15.73 -16.10 1.86
CA LEU A 512 -14.28 -16.34 1.78
C LEU A 512 -13.85 -17.54 2.62
N HIS A 513 -13.49 -18.64 1.96
CA HIS A 513 -12.86 -19.79 2.61
C HIS A 513 -11.35 -19.55 2.75
N LEU A 514 -10.86 -19.48 3.99
CA LEU A 514 -9.46 -19.22 4.34
C LEU A 514 -8.75 -20.53 4.68
N ILE A 515 -7.73 -20.88 3.89
CA ILE A 515 -6.94 -22.11 4.02
C ILE A 515 -5.48 -21.77 4.28
N GLU A 516 -4.82 -22.49 5.19
CA GLU A 516 -3.41 -22.31 5.48
C GLU A 516 -2.52 -22.69 4.28
N LEU A 517 -1.63 -21.79 3.88
CA LEU A 517 -0.64 -22.04 2.83
C LEU A 517 0.49 -22.94 3.36
N VAL A 518 0.49 -24.20 2.95
CA VAL A 518 1.56 -25.16 3.26
C VAL A 518 2.12 -25.77 1.98
N GLY A 519 3.43 -25.64 1.77
CA GLY A 519 4.13 -26.23 0.61
C GLY A 519 4.07 -25.40 -0.67
N ARG A 520 3.63 -24.14 -0.61
CA ARG A 520 3.69 -23.15 -1.69
C ARG A 520 4.27 -21.84 -1.16
N ALA A 521 4.96 -21.10 -2.01
CA ALA A 521 5.53 -19.79 -1.67
C ALA A 521 4.69 -18.59 -2.15
N LEU A 522 3.61 -18.79 -2.91
CA LEU A 522 2.72 -17.70 -3.30
C LEU A 522 1.32 -17.92 -2.70
N PRO A 523 0.70 -16.89 -2.10
CA PRO A 523 -0.71 -16.94 -1.74
C PRO A 523 -1.60 -17.04 -2.98
N ILE A 524 -2.73 -17.74 -2.86
CA ILE A 524 -3.62 -18.02 -3.98
C ILE A 524 -5.02 -17.53 -3.65
N PHE A 525 -5.61 -16.76 -4.57
CA PHE A 525 -6.98 -16.32 -4.50
C PHE A 525 -7.78 -16.92 -5.67
N ILE A 526 -8.85 -17.65 -5.37
CA ILE A 526 -9.67 -18.37 -6.36
C ILE A 526 -11.13 -17.88 -6.25
N PRO A 527 -11.62 -17.14 -7.26
CA PRO A 527 -13.04 -16.87 -7.41
C PRO A 527 -13.72 -18.02 -8.16
N HIS A 528 -14.63 -18.76 -7.50
CA HIS A 528 -15.19 -20.00 -8.07
C HIS A 528 -16.22 -19.77 -9.19
N ARG A 529 -16.89 -18.62 -9.21
CA ARG A 529 -17.93 -18.30 -10.20
C ARG A 529 -17.38 -18.16 -11.62
N ILE A 530 -16.21 -17.53 -11.78
CA ILE A 530 -15.57 -17.31 -13.10
C ILE A 530 -15.04 -18.63 -13.67
N GLN A 531 -14.46 -19.48 -12.81
CA GLN A 531 -13.83 -20.73 -13.25
C GLN A 531 -14.85 -21.77 -13.77
N ARG A 532 -16.07 -21.81 -13.20
CA ARG A 532 -17.16 -22.67 -13.71
C ARG A 532 -17.70 -22.24 -15.08
N GLN A 533 -17.63 -20.94 -15.43
CA GLN A 533 -18.06 -20.45 -16.75
C GLN A 533 -17.03 -20.76 -17.84
N GLU A 534 -15.74 -20.78 -17.53
CA GLU A 534 -14.66 -21.02 -18.50
C GLU A 534 -14.29 -22.51 -18.65
N SER A 535 -14.50 -23.32 -17.60
CA SER A 535 -14.07 -24.72 -17.55
C SER A 535 -15.27 -25.62 -17.28
N GLY A 536 -15.88 -26.21 -18.32
CA GLY A 536 -16.93 -27.24 -18.17
C GLY A 536 -16.49 -28.56 -17.51
N VAL A 537 -15.40 -28.53 -16.71
CA VAL A 537 -14.78 -29.68 -16.06
C VAL A 537 -14.89 -29.49 -14.54
N GLN A 538 -15.60 -30.41 -13.89
CA GLN A 538 -15.71 -30.51 -12.43
C GLN A 538 -14.37 -31.00 -11.84
N HIS A 539 -13.40 -30.10 -11.64
CA HIS A 539 -12.37 -30.36 -10.65
C HIS A 539 -12.94 -30.07 -9.27
N ARG A 540 -13.06 -31.12 -8.43
CA ARG A 540 -13.48 -30.98 -7.02
C ARG A 540 -12.48 -30.13 -6.26
N SER A 541 -12.93 -29.00 -5.73
CA SER A 541 -12.15 -28.05 -4.96
C SER A 541 -12.13 -28.45 -3.49
N TYR A 542 -11.06 -28.13 -2.76
CA TYR A 542 -11.01 -28.23 -1.29
C TYR A 542 -12.12 -27.45 -0.58
N SER A 543 -12.79 -26.54 -1.30
CA SER A 543 -13.88 -25.69 -0.83
C SER A 543 -15.25 -26.12 -1.35
N ASP A 544 -15.40 -27.32 -1.93
CA ASP A 544 -16.65 -27.77 -2.55
C ASP A 544 -17.84 -27.68 -1.59
N ASP A 545 -17.65 -28.01 -0.31
CA ASP A 545 -18.70 -27.92 0.71
C ASP A 545 -19.20 -26.47 0.89
N VAL A 546 -18.28 -25.50 0.91
CA VAL A 546 -18.61 -24.08 1.02
C VAL A 546 -19.32 -23.60 -0.24
N ILE A 547 -18.80 -23.96 -1.41
CA ILE A 547 -19.38 -23.58 -2.70
C ILE A 547 -20.81 -24.13 -2.80
N LEU A 548 -20.99 -25.42 -2.51
CA LEU A 548 -22.29 -26.09 -2.58
C LEU A 548 -23.29 -25.48 -1.60
N ALA A 549 -22.88 -25.18 -0.36
CA ALA A 549 -23.79 -24.61 0.64
C ALA A 549 -24.30 -23.22 0.25
N PHE A 550 -23.43 -22.33 -0.22
CA PHE A 550 -23.83 -20.98 -0.64
C PHE A 550 -24.57 -20.97 -1.99
N ASP A 551 -24.24 -21.90 -2.90
CA ASP A 551 -25.02 -22.10 -4.14
C ASP A 551 -26.46 -22.54 -3.83
N VAL A 552 -26.64 -23.47 -2.87
CA VAL A 552 -27.96 -23.91 -2.42
C VAL A 552 -28.71 -22.76 -1.76
N TYR A 553 -28.06 -21.98 -0.90
CA TYR A 553 -28.67 -20.84 -0.23
C TYR A 553 -29.12 -19.73 -1.19
N GLU A 554 -28.33 -19.42 -2.23
CA GLU A 554 -28.73 -18.50 -3.31
C GLU A 554 -29.93 -19.05 -4.10
N HIS A 555 -29.98 -20.37 -4.32
CA HIS A 555 -31.10 -21.01 -5.02
C HIS A 555 -32.41 -20.98 -4.21
N GLU A 556 -32.32 -21.11 -2.88
CA GLU A 556 -33.47 -21.03 -1.97
C GLU A 556 -34.02 -19.60 -1.85
N ASN A 557 -33.18 -18.57 -2.04
CA ASN A 557 -33.55 -17.15 -1.92
C ASN A 557 -33.30 -16.34 -3.22
N PRO A 558 -34.00 -16.68 -4.33
CA PRO A 558 -33.73 -16.09 -5.64
C PRO A 558 -34.07 -14.60 -5.67
N HIS A 559 -33.19 -13.79 -6.28
CA HIS A 559 -33.30 -12.32 -6.41
C HIS A 559 -33.22 -11.52 -5.11
N VAL A 560 -32.96 -12.18 -3.97
CA VAL A 560 -32.88 -11.56 -2.65
C VAL A 560 -31.47 -11.68 -2.07
N VAL A 561 -30.83 -12.83 -2.28
CA VAL A 561 -29.43 -13.07 -1.91
C VAL A 561 -28.61 -13.38 -3.16
N THR A 562 -27.39 -12.88 -3.24
CA THR A 562 -26.40 -13.31 -4.24
C THR A 562 -25.11 -13.69 -3.54
N ALA A 563 -24.63 -14.92 -3.77
CA ALA A 563 -23.42 -15.41 -3.13
C ALA A 563 -22.24 -15.50 -4.11
N TYR A 564 -21.07 -15.12 -3.64
CA TYR A 564 -19.80 -15.22 -4.37
C TYR A 564 -18.80 -16.03 -3.54
N PRO A 565 -18.80 -17.36 -3.67
CA PRO A 565 -17.83 -18.20 -2.97
C PRO A 565 -16.42 -17.98 -3.53
N CYS A 566 -15.49 -17.64 -2.65
CA CYS A 566 -14.09 -17.39 -2.92
C CYS A 566 -13.22 -18.25 -1.99
N THR A 567 -12.00 -18.57 -2.41
CA THR A 567 -11.01 -19.26 -1.56
C THR A 567 -9.69 -18.53 -1.58
N ALA A 568 -9.18 -18.21 -0.39
CA ALA A 568 -7.85 -17.64 -0.19
C ALA A 568 -6.97 -18.64 0.54
N VAL A 569 -5.84 -18.99 -0.06
CA VAL A 569 -4.82 -19.86 0.52
C VAL A 569 -3.60 -19.00 0.84
N SER A 570 -3.36 -18.77 2.13
CA SER A 570 -2.32 -17.82 2.59
C SER A 570 -1.67 -18.24 3.90
N PRO A 571 -0.46 -17.73 4.20
CA PRO A 571 0.15 -17.94 5.51
C PRO A 571 -0.76 -17.39 6.62
N PRO A 572 -0.84 -18.06 7.78
CA PRO A 572 -1.81 -17.69 8.83
C PRO A 572 -1.57 -16.28 9.39
N SER A 573 -0.32 -15.79 9.36
CA SER A 573 -0.01 -14.43 9.78
C SER A 573 -0.50 -13.37 8.78
N LEU A 574 -0.74 -13.71 7.52
CA LEU A 574 -1.08 -12.78 6.43
C LEU A 574 -2.53 -12.89 5.93
N MET A 575 -3.28 -13.89 6.40
CA MET A 575 -4.70 -14.07 6.02
C MET A 575 -5.56 -12.82 6.22
N TYR A 576 -5.24 -11.97 7.20
CA TYR A 576 -5.96 -10.72 7.45
C TYR A 576 -5.89 -9.77 6.26
N GLU A 577 -4.80 -9.79 5.48
CA GLU A 577 -4.65 -8.94 4.31
C GLU A 577 -5.59 -9.38 3.19
N ASP A 578 -5.80 -10.69 3.01
CA ASP A 578 -6.72 -11.19 1.99
C ASP A 578 -8.16 -10.83 2.35
N VAL A 579 -8.51 -10.94 3.64
CA VAL A 579 -9.81 -10.51 4.16
C VAL A 579 -10.01 -9.02 3.92
N CYS A 580 -9.09 -8.16 4.38
CA CYS A 580 -9.22 -6.72 4.23
C CYS A 580 -9.17 -6.26 2.75
N ASN A 581 -8.33 -6.87 1.92
CA ASN A 581 -8.27 -6.56 0.49
C ASN A 581 -9.55 -6.97 -0.22
N LEU A 582 -10.10 -8.15 0.06
CA LEU A 582 -11.37 -8.56 -0.55
C LEU A 582 -12.51 -7.66 -0.10
N ALA A 583 -12.59 -7.33 1.19
CA ALA A 583 -13.60 -6.40 1.71
C ALA A 583 -13.48 -5.03 1.04
N PHE A 584 -12.26 -4.56 0.82
CA PHE A 584 -11.99 -3.30 0.14
C PHE A 584 -12.40 -3.33 -1.34
N ASP A 585 -11.97 -4.37 -2.07
CA ASP A 585 -12.18 -4.53 -3.51
C ASP A 585 -13.67 -4.77 -3.84
N LYS A 586 -14.40 -5.47 -2.96
CA LYS A 586 -15.85 -5.73 -3.10
C LYS A 586 -16.73 -4.65 -2.49
N VAL A 587 -16.15 -3.65 -1.83
CA VAL A 587 -16.88 -2.58 -1.15
C VAL A 587 -17.82 -3.16 -0.09
N ALA A 588 -17.32 -4.10 0.72
CA ALA A 588 -18.08 -4.66 1.83
C ALA A 588 -18.39 -3.59 2.88
N SER A 589 -19.60 -3.66 3.45
CA SER A 589 -20.04 -2.80 4.54
C SER A 589 -19.66 -3.38 5.91
N ILE A 590 -19.61 -4.70 6.00
CA ILE A 590 -19.24 -5.42 7.22
C ILE A 590 -18.50 -6.72 6.90
N ILE A 591 -17.52 -7.06 7.75
CA ILE A 591 -16.79 -8.34 7.73
C ILE A 591 -17.28 -9.18 8.91
N ILE A 592 -17.75 -10.41 8.67
CA ILE A 592 -18.16 -11.35 9.72
C ILE A 592 -17.09 -12.43 9.89
N LEU A 593 -16.54 -12.49 11.10
CA LEU A 593 -15.49 -13.41 11.50
C LEU A 593 -16.03 -14.45 12.48
N PRO A 594 -15.66 -15.74 12.34
CA PRO A 594 -15.99 -16.76 13.32
C PRO A 594 -15.14 -16.56 14.58
N PHE A 595 -15.73 -16.81 15.75
CA PHE A 595 -14.97 -16.87 16.98
C PHE A 595 -14.04 -18.09 17.03
N HIS A 596 -12.91 -17.96 17.73
CA HIS A 596 -11.82 -18.95 17.72
C HIS A 596 -12.09 -20.15 18.64
N LEU A 597 -13.06 -20.04 19.56
CA LEU A 597 -13.53 -21.15 20.38
C LEU A 597 -14.71 -21.84 19.71
N ARG A 598 -14.66 -23.18 19.71
CA ARG A 598 -15.78 -24.01 19.33
C ARG A 598 -16.49 -24.54 20.56
N TRP A 599 -17.81 -24.41 20.56
CA TRP A 599 -18.69 -24.94 21.59
C TRP A 599 -19.30 -26.26 21.14
N SER A 600 -19.40 -27.21 22.07
CA SER A 600 -20.18 -28.43 21.90
C SER A 600 -21.66 -28.14 22.09
N THR A 601 -22.53 -29.06 21.65
CA THR A 601 -23.98 -29.00 21.91
C THR A 601 -24.32 -28.99 23.40
N ASP A 602 -23.40 -29.47 24.24
CA ASP A 602 -23.54 -29.51 25.69
C ASP A 602 -23.02 -28.23 26.39
N GLY A 603 -22.50 -27.25 25.64
CA GLY A 603 -21.98 -25.99 26.19
C GLY A 603 -20.51 -26.04 26.63
N GLU A 604 -19.81 -27.16 26.42
CA GLU A 604 -18.38 -27.31 26.69
C GLU A 604 -17.50 -26.80 25.53
N VAL A 605 -16.28 -26.35 25.82
CA VAL A 605 -15.32 -25.90 24.79
C VAL A 605 -14.61 -27.10 24.14
N GLU A 606 -14.88 -27.35 22.86
CA GLU A 606 -14.29 -28.49 22.12
C GLU A 606 -12.86 -28.23 21.62
N SER A 607 -12.57 -26.99 21.20
CA SER A 607 -11.26 -26.63 20.65
C SER A 607 -11.01 -25.12 20.67
N GLU A 608 -9.77 -24.74 21.00
CA GLU A 608 -9.26 -23.36 20.90
C GLU A 608 -8.22 -23.26 19.77
N GLU A 609 -8.46 -22.36 18.80
CA GLU A 609 -7.50 -22.09 17.72
C GLU A 609 -6.84 -20.72 17.83
N LYS A 610 -5.59 -20.72 18.32
CA LYS A 610 -4.78 -19.50 18.50
C LYS A 610 -4.52 -18.73 17.21
N SER A 611 -4.47 -19.41 16.06
CA SER A 611 -4.28 -18.78 14.74
C SER A 611 -5.47 -17.91 14.34
N ILE A 612 -6.71 -18.40 14.54
CA ILE A 612 -7.94 -17.63 14.27
C ILE A 612 -8.02 -16.42 15.20
N ARG A 613 -7.65 -16.58 16.48
CA ARG A 613 -7.60 -15.46 17.43
C ARG A 613 -6.67 -14.35 16.93
N ALA A 614 -5.45 -14.70 16.54
CA ALA A 614 -4.47 -13.74 16.03
C ALA A 614 -4.95 -13.05 14.73
N LEU A 615 -5.67 -13.78 13.85
CA LEU A 615 -6.29 -13.24 12.66
C LEU A 615 -7.38 -12.21 13.01
N ASN A 616 -8.31 -12.56 13.90
CA ASN A 616 -9.43 -11.70 14.28
C ASN A 616 -8.95 -10.37 14.85
N ILE A 617 -7.94 -10.40 15.73
CA ILE A 617 -7.32 -9.19 16.29
C ILE A 617 -6.76 -8.30 15.17
N ARG A 618 -6.02 -8.87 14.21
CA ARG A 618 -5.43 -8.09 13.10
C ARG A 618 -6.48 -7.52 12.16
N VAL A 619 -7.59 -8.22 11.93
CA VAL A 619 -8.70 -7.70 11.11
C VAL A 619 -9.40 -6.56 11.85
N LEU A 620 -9.68 -6.69 13.15
CA LEU A 620 -10.28 -5.62 13.96
C LEU A 620 -9.45 -4.32 13.95
N GLU A 621 -8.12 -4.42 13.89
CA GLU A 621 -7.20 -3.28 13.84
C GLU A 621 -7.09 -2.60 12.46
N LYS A 622 -7.29 -3.36 11.37
CA LYS A 622 -6.94 -2.92 10.00
C LYS A 622 -8.10 -2.94 9.00
N ALA A 623 -9.29 -3.38 9.39
CA ALA A 623 -10.42 -3.53 8.48
C ALA A 623 -10.84 -2.18 7.86
N PRO A 624 -11.15 -2.15 6.54
CA PRO A 624 -11.61 -0.95 5.85
C PRO A 624 -13.11 -0.64 6.08
N CYS A 625 -13.82 -1.45 6.84
CA CYS A 625 -15.24 -1.33 7.15
C CYS A 625 -15.54 -1.91 8.55
N SER A 626 -16.81 -1.90 8.96
CA SER A 626 -17.23 -2.49 10.24
C SER A 626 -16.90 -3.99 10.31
N VAL A 627 -16.68 -4.51 11.52
CA VAL A 627 -16.31 -5.91 11.77
C VAL A 627 -17.23 -6.51 12.81
N GLY A 628 -17.78 -7.69 12.51
CA GLY A 628 -18.55 -8.51 13.44
C GLY A 628 -17.81 -9.79 13.79
N ILE A 629 -17.73 -10.14 15.08
CA ILE A 629 -17.27 -11.46 15.52
C ILE A 629 -18.49 -12.27 15.97
N LEU A 630 -18.69 -13.42 15.35
CA LEU A 630 -19.79 -14.33 15.63
C LEU A 630 -19.34 -15.47 16.54
N VAL A 631 -19.89 -15.47 17.77
CA VAL A 631 -19.79 -16.59 18.71
C VAL A 631 -21.00 -17.49 18.49
N SER A 632 -20.79 -18.65 17.86
CA SER A 632 -21.85 -19.62 17.62
C SER A 632 -21.89 -20.69 18.71
N ARG A 633 -23.06 -20.86 19.34
CA ARG A 633 -23.31 -21.87 20.40
C ARG A 633 -24.19 -23.04 19.93
N GLY A 634 -24.08 -23.37 18.65
CA GLY A 634 -24.81 -24.46 18.01
C GLY A 634 -26.02 -23.95 17.22
N SER A 635 -26.08 -24.33 15.94
CA SER A 635 -27.21 -24.04 15.05
C SER A 635 -28.36 -24.98 15.41
N GLN A 636 -29.33 -24.50 16.17
CA GLN A 636 -30.68 -25.01 16.01
C GLN A 636 -31.19 -24.37 14.73
N ARG A 637 -31.29 -25.13 13.64
CA ARG A 637 -32.10 -24.73 12.48
C ARG A 637 -33.33 -24.02 13.04
N MET A 638 -33.42 -22.72 12.76
CA MET A 638 -34.53 -21.86 13.16
C MET A 638 -35.80 -22.66 12.91
N ARG A 639 -36.39 -23.22 13.97
CA ARG A 639 -37.59 -24.06 13.84
C ARG A 639 -38.63 -23.17 13.18
N GLU A 640 -39.13 -23.57 12.02
CA GLU A 640 -40.07 -22.81 11.19
C GLU A 640 -41.39 -22.43 11.90
N GLU A 641 -41.55 -22.77 13.19
CA GLU A 641 -42.76 -22.62 13.99
C GLU A 641 -42.59 -21.77 15.28
N GLU A 642 -41.37 -21.35 15.69
CA GLU A 642 -41.16 -20.56 16.93
C GLU A 642 -40.57 -19.15 16.66
N SER A 643 -41.08 -18.14 17.38
CA SER A 643 -40.62 -16.75 17.26
C SER A 643 -39.24 -16.56 17.88
N ILE A 644 -38.25 -16.16 17.09
CA ILE A 644 -36.87 -15.94 17.56
C ILE A 644 -36.78 -14.64 18.36
N ARG A 645 -36.17 -14.72 19.54
CA ARG A 645 -35.94 -13.58 20.42
C ARG A 645 -34.51 -13.08 20.29
N VAL A 646 -34.37 -11.84 19.82
CA VAL A 646 -33.08 -11.16 19.66
C VAL A 646 -32.94 -10.10 20.75
N GLY A 647 -31.86 -10.16 21.53
CA GLY A 647 -31.51 -9.16 22.54
C GLY A 647 -30.42 -8.22 22.02
N LEU A 648 -30.68 -6.91 22.00
CA LEU A 648 -29.66 -5.89 21.77
C LEU A 648 -29.29 -5.24 23.10
N ILE A 649 -28.01 -5.27 23.47
CA ILE A 649 -27.53 -4.54 24.65
C ILE A 649 -26.91 -3.24 24.17
N TYR A 650 -27.47 -2.12 24.65
CA TYR A 650 -27.12 -0.78 24.25
C TYR A 650 -26.64 0.00 25.47
N VAL A 651 -25.40 0.48 25.46
CA VAL A 651 -24.83 1.34 26.52
C VAL A 651 -24.51 2.73 25.97
N GLY A 652 -24.38 2.84 24.64
CA GLY A 652 -24.07 4.05 23.90
C GLY A 652 -22.63 4.04 23.37
N GLY A 653 -22.46 4.63 22.20
CA GLY A 653 -21.18 4.74 21.48
C GLY A 653 -21.27 4.26 20.04
N GLU A 654 -20.22 4.53 19.27
CA GLU A 654 -20.13 4.21 17.83
C GLU A 654 -20.38 2.73 17.51
N ASP A 655 -19.83 1.81 18.31
CA ASP A 655 -20.00 0.36 18.12
C ASP A 655 -21.43 -0.10 18.40
N ASP A 656 -22.10 0.48 19.40
CA ASP A 656 -23.48 0.11 19.78
C ASP A 656 -24.49 0.64 18.75
N GLU A 657 -24.24 1.83 18.18
CA GLU A 657 -25.04 2.41 17.09
C GLU A 657 -24.98 1.56 15.81
N GLU A 658 -23.80 1.06 15.48
CA GLU A 658 -23.61 0.13 14.38
C GLU A 658 -24.38 -1.19 14.63
N ALA A 659 -24.32 -1.69 15.86
CA ALA A 659 -25.03 -2.90 16.30
C ALA A 659 -26.56 -2.72 16.23
N LEU A 660 -27.06 -1.54 16.61
CA LEU A 660 -28.47 -1.15 16.49
C LEU A 660 -28.93 -1.14 15.03
N CYS A 661 -28.10 -0.68 14.09
CA CYS A 661 -28.42 -0.71 12.66
C CYS A 661 -28.62 -2.13 12.13
N ILE A 662 -27.83 -3.11 12.59
CA ILE A 662 -28.01 -4.53 12.25
C ILE A 662 -29.31 -5.06 12.86
N ALA A 663 -29.59 -4.73 14.13
CA ALA A 663 -30.80 -5.15 14.82
C ALA A 663 -32.09 -4.60 14.15
N LYS A 664 -32.06 -3.34 13.67
CA LYS A 664 -33.15 -2.74 12.89
C LYS A 664 -33.45 -3.51 11.60
N ARG A 665 -32.42 -4.03 10.92
CA ARG A 665 -32.61 -4.86 9.71
C ARG A 665 -33.26 -6.21 10.03
N ALA A 666 -32.87 -6.84 11.14
CA ALA A 666 -33.47 -8.10 11.59
C ALA A 666 -34.98 -8.02 11.81
N MET A 667 -35.50 -6.82 12.12
CA MET A 667 -36.94 -6.60 12.34
C MET A 667 -37.83 -6.74 11.13
N MET A 668 -37.27 -6.75 9.92
CA MET A 668 -38.06 -7.00 8.72
C MET A 668 -38.54 -8.45 8.61
N LYS A 669 -37.95 -9.38 9.39
CA LYS A 669 -38.30 -10.80 9.34
C LYS A 669 -39.59 -11.06 10.13
N ARG A 670 -40.56 -11.72 9.49
CA ARG A 670 -41.78 -12.17 10.17
C ARG A 670 -41.43 -13.16 11.28
N GLY A 671 -41.92 -12.92 12.49
CA GLY A 671 -41.71 -13.79 13.65
C GLY A 671 -40.51 -13.46 14.53
N MET A 672 -39.74 -12.40 14.24
CA MET A 672 -38.68 -11.92 15.14
C MET A 672 -39.20 -10.92 16.18
N LYS A 673 -38.76 -11.08 17.42
CA LYS A 673 -38.99 -10.14 18.54
C LYS A 673 -37.67 -9.56 19.00
N LEU A 674 -37.49 -8.24 18.85
CA LEU A 674 -36.30 -7.54 19.32
C LEU A 674 -36.57 -6.92 20.68
N VAL A 675 -35.67 -7.18 21.63
CA VAL A 675 -35.64 -6.50 22.92
C VAL A 675 -34.38 -5.65 22.98
N VAL A 676 -34.54 -4.34 23.16
CA VAL A 676 -33.42 -3.40 23.31
C VAL A 676 -33.26 -3.07 24.78
N TYR A 677 -32.14 -3.48 25.36
CA TYR A 677 -31.76 -3.24 26.74
C TYR A 677 -30.81 -2.04 26.81
N HIS A 678 -31.30 -0.89 27.23
CA HIS A 678 -30.48 0.31 27.39
C HIS A 678 -29.94 0.41 28.83
N LEU A 679 -28.63 0.21 29.00
CA LEU A 679 -27.92 0.29 30.28
C LEU A 679 -27.49 1.73 30.56
N VAL A 680 -28.15 2.40 31.51
CA VAL A 680 -27.92 3.81 31.84
C VAL A 680 -27.44 3.95 33.29
N TYR A 681 -26.61 4.95 33.57
CA TYR A 681 -26.08 5.22 34.91
C TYR A 681 -27.14 5.82 35.86
N GLU A 682 -27.99 6.71 35.35
CA GLU A 682 -29.15 7.28 36.06
C GLU A 682 -30.39 7.22 35.17
N ALA A 683 -31.57 7.01 35.77
CA ALA A 683 -32.83 7.06 35.05
C ALA A 683 -33.13 8.51 34.66
N GLU A 684 -32.96 8.86 33.39
CA GLU A 684 -33.45 10.14 32.87
C GLU A 684 -34.98 10.21 33.02
N LYS A 685 -35.47 11.31 33.59
CA LYS A 685 -36.90 11.64 33.58
C LYS A 685 -37.19 12.27 32.23
N GLU A 686 -37.97 11.56 31.41
CA GLU A 686 -38.43 11.98 30.08
C GLU A 686 -37.30 12.11 29.05
N TRP A 687 -36.87 10.97 28.49
CA TRP A 687 -36.48 10.97 27.07
C TRP A 687 -37.75 11.21 26.25
N ASP A 688 -37.75 12.25 25.41
CA ASP A 688 -38.86 12.52 24.49
C ASP A 688 -39.06 11.25 23.63
N GLU A 689 -40.19 10.56 23.81
CA GLU A 689 -40.56 9.32 23.10
C GLU A 689 -40.70 9.52 21.56
N ARG A 690 -40.27 10.67 21.01
CA ARG A 690 -40.76 11.23 19.76
C ARG A 690 -39.83 11.25 18.56
N GLU A 691 -38.54 10.99 18.66
CA GLU A 691 -37.66 11.13 17.46
C GLU A 691 -36.90 9.88 16.98
N ALA A 692 -36.92 8.75 17.71
CA ALA A 692 -36.21 7.54 17.28
C ALA A 692 -37.09 6.29 16.99
N MET A 693 -38.39 6.28 17.34
CA MET A 693 -39.20 5.04 17.30
C MET A 693 -40.70 5.22 16.95
N GLU A 694 -41.10 6.27 16.21
CA GLU A 694 -42.50 6.41 15.75
C GLU A 694 -42.88 5.49 14.56
N GLU A 695 -41.93 4.76 13.95
CA GLU A 695 -42.22 3.74 12.92
C GLU A 695 -41.96 2.32 13.46
N MET A 696 -42.98 1.44 13.43
CA MET A 696 -42.97 -0.01 13.74
C MET A 696 -43.33 -0.45 15.19
N LYS A 697 -44.59 -0.26 15.58
CA LYS A 697 -45.15 -0.50 16.93
C LYS A 697 -45.54 -1.93 17.33
N HIS A 698 -45.14 -3.02 16.64
CA HIS A 698 -45.65 -4.38 16.99
C HIS A 698 -44.64 -5.45 17.42
N ASN A 699 -43.33 -5.32 17.12
CA ASN A 699 -42.34 -6.37 17.41
C ASN A 699 -41.13 -5.94 18.28
N ILE A 700 -41.09 -4.69 18.74
CA ILE A 700 -39.95 -4.14 19.49
C ILE A 700 -40.35 -3.86 20.93
N ARG A 701 -39.56 -4.37 21.88
CA ARG A 701 -39.67 -4.05 23.32
C ARG A 701 -38.42 -3.29 23.75
N TYR A 702 -38.57 -2.05 24.16
CA TYR A 702 -37.48 -1.26 24.72
C TYR A 702 -37.53 -1.33 26.26
N GLN A 703 -36.38 -1.56 26.90
CA GLN A 703 -36.26 -1.65 28.34
C GLN A 703 -35.01 -0.91 28.82
N GLN A 704 -35.23 0.14 29.62
CA GLN A 704 -34.15 0.88 30.26
C GLN A 704 -33.79 0.22 31.60
N ILE A 705 -32.50 0.04 31.86
CA ILE A 705 -31.96 -0.61 33.06
C ILE A 705 -30.92 0.32 33.67
N VAL A 706 -31.10 0.61 34.96
CA VAL A 706 -30.15 1.42 35.71
C VAL A 706 -29.08 0.49 36.28
N ALA A 707 -27.83 0.67 35.86
CA ALA A 707 -26.68 -0.07 36.36
C ALA A 707 -25.56 0.91 36.74
N LYS A 708 -25.24 0.99 38.03
CA LYS A 708 -24.24 1.93 38.57
C LYS A 708 -22.83 1.34 38.61
N GLU A 709 -22.74 0.02 38.72
CA GLU A 709 -21.49 -0.73 38.80
C GLU A 709 -21.52 -1.96 37.89
N GLY A 710 -20.36 -2.46 37.48
CA GLY A 710 -20.27 -3.65 36.62
C GLY A 710 -20.84 -4.93 37.24
N SER A 711 -20.91 -5.02 38.58
CA SER A 711 -21.56 -6.13 39.29
C SER A 711 -23.08 -6.20 39.04
N GLU A 712 -23.75 -5.04 38.99
CA GLU A 712 -25.17 -4.94 38.67
C GLU A 712 -25.42 -5.32 37.21
N THR A 713 -24.56 -4.86 36.30
CA THR A 713 -24.58 -5.26 34.88
C THR A 713 -24.42 -6.77 34.73
N ALA A 714 -23.48 -7.40 35.44
CA ALA A 714 -23.24 -8.84 35.40
C ALA A 714 -24.46 -9.65 35.89
N ALA A 715 -25.08 -9.21 36.99
CA ALA A 715 -26.28 -9.84 37.54
C ALA A 715 -27.44 -9.78 36.54
N PHE A 716 -27.65 -8.62 35.92
CA PHE A 716 -28.66 -8.43 34.87
C PHE A 716 -28.39 -9.30 33.63
N LEU A 717 -27.16 -9.31 33.12
CA LEU A 717 -26.80 -10.10 31.94
C LEU A 717 -26.99 -11.60 32.21
N SER A 718 -26.70 -12.07 33.42
CA SER A 718 -26.91 -13.46 33.83
C SER A 718 -28.39 -13.87 33.85
N GLU A 719 -29.29 -12.93 34.15
CA GLU A 719 -30.73 -13.14 34.11
C GLU A 719 -31.24 -13.25 32.66
N VAL A 720 -30.84 -12.31 31.81
CA VAL A 720 -31.36 -12.17 30.44
C VAL A 720 -30.75 -13.16 29.45
N ALA A 721 -29.55 -13.66 29.71
CA ALA A 721 -28.85 -14.60 28.82
C ALA A 721 -29.61 -15.90 28.52
N LYS A 722 -30.58 -16.28 29.37
CA LYS A 722 -31.44 -17.47 29.20
C LYS A 722 -32.74 -17.18 28.45
N GLU A 723 -33.07 -15.91 28.24
CA GLU A 723 -34.35 -15.49 27.65
C GLU A 723 -34.29 -15.30 26.13
N HIS A 724 -33.10 -15.15 25.55
CA HIS A 724 -32.90 -14.81 24.14
C HIS A 724 -32.14 -15.91 23.41
N ASP A 725 -32.40 -16.04 22.12
CA ASP A 725 -31.76 -17.03 21.25
C ASP A 725 -30.52 -16.42 20.55
N PHE A 726 -30.52 -15.09 20.38
CA PHE A 726 -29.43 -14.36 19.74
C PHE A 726 -29.18 -13.01 20.43
N PHE A 727 -27.92 -12.65 20.64
CA PHE A 727 -27.51 -11.34 21.16
C PHE A 727 -26.71 -10.55 20.13
N ILE A 728 -26.97 -9.25 20.06
CA ILE A 728 -26.18 -8.28 19.31
C ILE A 728 -25.62 -7.27 20.31
N VAL A 729 -24.32 -7.01 20.27
CA VAL A 729 -23.62 -6.13 21.23
C VAL A 729 -22.51 -5.35 20.52
N GLY A 730 -22.27 -4.09 20.87
CA GLY A 730 -21.08 -3.37 20.43
C GLY A 730 -19.82 -3.80 21.21
N ARG A 731 -18.66 -3.80 20.55
CA ARG A 731 -17.36 -4.18 21.15
C ARG A 731 -16.93 -3.22 22.25
N ARG A 732 -17.15 -1.91 22.06
CA ARG A 732 -16.78 -0.81 22.97
C ARG A 732 -15.32 -0.89 23.44
N HIS A 733 -14.41 -1.16 22.50
CA HIS A 733 -13.01 -1.40 22.83
C HIS A 733 -12.31 -0.15 23.38
N GLY A 734 -11.72 -0.25 24.57
CA GLY A 734 -10.96 0.85 25.19
C GLY A 734 -11.80 1.99 25.76
N ILE A 735 -13.13 1.85 25.80
CA ILE A 735 -14.04 2.81 26.41
C ILE A 735 -14.37 2.34 27.83
N GLU A 736 -13.86 3.04 28.83
CA GLU A 736 -14.23 2.78 30.22
C GLU A 736 -15.55 3.49 30.54
N SER A 737 -16.60 2.71 30.83
CA SER A 737 -17.87 3.22 31.35
C SER A 737 -18.12 2.70 32.76
N PRO A 738 -18.79 3.48 33.64
CA PRO A 738 -19.09 3.03 35.01
C PRO A 738 -19.88 1.71 35.02
N GLN A 739 -20.76 1.49 34.03
CA GLN A 739 -21.52 0.24 33.86
C GLN A 739 -20.65 -0.99 33.54
N THR A 740 -19.42 -0.80 33.06
CA THR A 740 -18.47 -1.86 32.72
C THR A 740 -17.27 -1.91 33.68
N GLN A 741 -17.24 -1.03 34.67
CA GLN A 741 -16.12 -0.90 35.60
C GLN A 741 -16.01 -2.16 36.47
N GLY A 742 -14.80 -2.71 36.59
CA GLY A 742 -14.54 -3.94 37.33
C GLY A 742 -14.67 -5.21 36.48
N LEU A 743 -15.59 -5.25 35.50
CA LEU A 743 -15.72 -6.37 34.56
C LEU A 743 -14.54 -6.48 33.58
N THR A 744 -13.90 -5.36 33.25
CA THR A 744 -12.69 -5.32 32.41
C THR A 744 -11.55 -6.20 32.93
N ASN A 745 -11.37 -6.29 34.25
CA ASN A 745 -10.33 -7.11 34.87
C ASN A 745 -10.61 -8.63 34.77
N TRP A 746 -11.86 -9.01 34.48
CA TRP A 746 -12.31 -10.39 34.35
C TRP A 746 -12.44 -10.82 32.89
N SER A 747 -12.06 -9.96 31.94
CA SER A 747 -12.12 -10.27 30.52
C SER A 747 -10.97 -11.18 30.09
N GLU A 748 -11.30 -12.35 29.55
CA GLU A 748 -10.34 -13.31 28.97
C GLU A 748 -10.09 -13.03 27.48
N PHE A 749 -11.13 -12.56 26.78
CA PHE A 749 -11.14 -12.32 25.34
C PHE A 749 -11.45 -10.85 25.01
N PRO A 750 -10.46 -9.94 25.11
CA PRO A 750 -10.64 -8.50 24.84
C PRO A 750 -11.04 -8.18 23.39
N GLU A 751 -10.90 -9.14 22.46
CA GLU A 751 -11.44 -9.04 21.11
C GLU A 751 -12.98 -8.95 21.06
N LEU A 752 -13.70 -9.51 22.04
CA LEU A 752 -15.17 -9.48 22.12
C LEU A 752 -15.72 -8.25 22.88
N GLY A 753 -14.84 -7.50 23.55
CA GLY A 753 -15.28 -6.44 24.46
C GLY A 753 -15.88 -6.97 25.76
N VAL A 754 -16.05 -6.11 26.75
CA VAL A 754 -16.38 -6.51 28.13
C VAL A 754 -17.72 -7.26 28.23
N ILE A 755 -18.75 -6.75 27.55
CA ILE A 755 -20.10 -7.33 27.58
C ILE A 755 -20.18 -8.58 26.70
N GLY A 756 -19.59 -8.53 25.51
CA GLY A 756 -19.56 -9.66 24.58
C GLY A 756 -18.79 -10.85 25.17
N ASP A 757 -17.67 -10.60 25.83
CA ASP A 757 -16.87 -11.61 26.52
C ASP A 757 -17.63 -12.22 27.70
N PHE A 758 -18.29 -11.40 28.52
CA PHE A 758 -19.13 -11.90 29.61
C PHE A 758 -20.22 -12.85 29.10
N LEU A 759 -20.99 -12.46 28.08
CA LEU A 759 -22.02 -13.33 27.48
C LEU A 759 -21.43 -14.59 26.82
N ALA A 760 -20.24 -14.48 26.25
CA ALA A 760 -19.50 -15.57 25.65
C ALA A 760 -18.81 -16.48 26.69
N SER A 761 -18.87 -16.15 27.99
CA SER A 761 -18.31 -16.99 29.05
C SER A 761 -19.02 -18.34 29.15
N PRO A 762 -18.27 -19.45 29.36
CA PRO A 762 -18.86 -20.78 29.59
C PRO A 762 -19.71 -20.83 30.86
N ASP A 763 -19.43 -19.97 31.84
CA ASP A 763 -20.08 -19.98 33.15
C ASP A 763 -21.57 -19.59 33.10
N LEU A 764 -22.02 -18.93 32.02
CA LEU A 764 -23.40 -18.45 31.91
C LEU A 764 -24.44 -19.51 31.50
N GLU A 765 -24.02 -20.75 31.18
CA GLU A 765 -24.88 -21.84 30.68
C GLU A 765 -25.89 -21.40 29.57
N SER A 766 -25.57 -20.36 28.80
CA SER A 766 -26.46 -19.82 27.77
C SER A 766 -26.21 -20.49 26.41
N ARG A 767 -27.29 -20.81 25.70
CA ARG A 767 -27.24 -21.34 24.32
C ARG A 767 -27.35 -20.27 23.24
N ALA A 768 -27.43 -18.99 23.63
CA ALA A 768 -27.59 -17.91 22.68
C ALA A 768 -26.33 -17.72 21.83
N SER A 769 -26.51 -17.48 20.53
CA SER A 769 -25.39 -17.03 19.68
C SER A 769 -25.19 -15.52 19.84
N ILE A 770 -23.95 -15.05 19.78
CA ILE A 770 -23.61 -13.65 20.09
C ILE A 770 -22.88 -13.04 18.90
N LEU A 771 -23.33 -11.89 18.43
CA LEU A 771 -22.64 -11.07 17.44
C LEU A 771 -22.09 -9.82 18.12
N VAL A 772 -20.76 -9.74 18.21
CA VAL A 772 -20.06 -8.55 18.68
C VAL A 772 -19.70 -7.69 17.49
N VAL A 773 -20.11 -6.43 17.48
CA VAL A 773 -19.94 -5.50 16.36
C VAL A 773 -18.97 -4.39 16.73
N GLN A 774 -18.04 -4.09 15.84
CA GLN A 774 -17.15 -2.95 15.92
C GLN A 774 -17.38 -2.07 14.68
N GLN A 775 -17.58 -0.77 14.89
CA GLN A 775 -17.65 0.18 13.79
C GLN A 775 -16.27 0.36 13.15
N GLN A 776 -16.24 0.80 11.89
CA GLN A 776 -15.00 1.08 11.17
C GLN A 776 -14.10 2.06 11.95
N VAL A 777 -12.87 1.64 12.25
CA VAL A 777 -11.86 2.51 12.87
C VAL A 777 -11.13 3.30 11.78
N ALA A 778 -11.22 4.63 11.82
CA ALA A 778 -10.51 5.49 10.87
C ALA A 778 -8.98 5.41 11.11
N LEU A 779 -8.25 4.79 10.18
CA LEU A 779 -6.79 4.70 10.22
C LEU A 779 -6.18 6.09 9.99
N LYS A 780 -5.72 6.75 11.07
CA LYS A 780 -4.92 7.98 10.94
C LYS A 780 -3.55 7.64 10.34
N PRO A 781 -3.10 8.32 9.26
CA PRO A 781 -1.78 8.06 8.69
C PRO A 781 -0.69 8.32 9.73
N ARG A 782 0.16 7.32 10.00
CA ARG A 782 1.35 7.52 10.84
C ARG A 782 2.25 8.56 10.18
N LYS A 783 2.39 9.75 10.80
CA LYS A 783 3.35 10.79 10.41
C LYS A 783 4.79 10.36 10.73
N GLY A 784 5.27 9.27 10.14
CA GLY A 784 6.63 8.74 10.35
C GLY A 784 7.72 9.59 9.69
N TRP A 785 7.38 10.35 8.65
CA TRP A 785 8.33 11.19 7.90
C TRP A 785 8.89 12.35 8.74
N PHE A 786 8.04 12.98 9.57
CA PHE A 786 8.43 14.13 10.41
C PHE A 786 9.41 13.73 11.54
N LEU A 787 9.14 12.63 12.23
CA LEU A 787 9.96 12.18 13.37
C LEU A 787 11.36 11.70 12.98
N PHE A 788 11.53 11.17 11.76
CA PHE A 788 12.84 10.75 11.27
C PHE A 788 13.62 11.90 10.61
N SER A 789 12.93 12.84 9.93
CA SER A 789 13.54 14.11 9.48
C SER A 789 14.16 14.87 10.66
N LEU A 790 13.44 14.95 11.79
CA LEU A 790 13.98 15.51 13.03
C LEU A 790 15.20 14.71 13.53
N ARG A 791 15.13 13.38 13.61
CA ARG A 791 16.26 12.54 14.09
C ARG A 791 17.49 12.56 13.18
N LEU A 792 17.32 12.71 11.86
CA LEU A 792 18.42 12.85 10.91
C LEU A 792 19.05 14.25 10.93
N CYS A 793 18.25 15.30 11.14
CA CYS A 793 18.76 16.66 11.37
C CYS A 793 19.67 16.71 12.61
N PHE A 794 19.35 15.95 13.67
CA PHE A 794 20.17 15.89 14.89
C PHE A 794 21.54 15.20 14.73
N LEU A 795 21.77 14.43 13.66
CA LEU A 795 23.04 13.72 13.42
C LEU A 795 24.04 14.52 12.58
N ARG A 796 23.73 15.76 12.20
CA ARG A 796 24.55 16.58 11.30
C ARG A 796 24.95 17.92 11.92
N LEU A 797 25.53 17.92 13.12
CA LEU A 797 26.24 19.08 13.67
C LEU A 797 27.55 18.62 14.35
N PRO A 798 28.73 19.03 13.85
CA PRO A 798 29.98 18.84 14.56
C PRO A 798 30.19 19.99 15.56
N ASN A 799 30.70 19.61 16.74
CA ASN A 799 31.29 20.43 17.80
C ASN A 799 30.35 21.30 18.68
N GLY A 800 30.20 20.82 19.92
CA GLY A 800 30.49 21.60 21.14
C GLY A 800 29.52 22.70 21.55
N ASP A 801 28.50 22.36 22.35
CA ASP A 801 28.19 23.05 23.61
C ASP A 801 27.06 22.33 24.37
N TYR A 802 27.40 21.70 25.50
CA TYR A 802 26.50 20.80 26.25
C TYR A 802 25.50 21.50 27.19
N ASN A 803 25.44 22.84 27.22
CA ASN A 803 24.54 23.57 28.13
C ASN A 803 23.33 24.23 27.43
N ALA A 804 23.33 24.43 26.12
CA ALA A 804 22.17 24.94 25.37
C ALA A 804 21.14 23.85 24.98
N LEU A 805 21.49 22.59 25.17
CA LEU A 805 20.70 21.40 24.81
C LEU A 805 19.58 21.06 25.81
N ASN A 806 19.63 21.55 27.04
CA ASN A 806 18.57 21.31 28.03
C ASN A 806 17.45 22.36 27.97
N GLU A 807 17.74 23.63 27.66
CA GLU A 807 16.70 24.67 27.60
C GLU A 807 15.82 24.54 26.34
N SER A 808 16.39 24.15 25.21
CA SER A 808 15.63 23.96 23.95
C SER A 808 14.77 22.69 23.95
N ALA A 809 15.19 21.61 24.62
CA ALA A 809 14.38 20.41 24.80
C ALA A 809 13.22 20.62 25.80
N ILE A 810 13.43 21.47 26.82
CA ILE A 810 12.39 21.84 27.79
C ILE A 810 11.37 22.78 27.14
N VAL A 811 11.76 23.72 26.28
CA VAL A 811 10.81 24.61 25.59
C VAL A 811 9.92 23.85 24.61
N VAL A 812 10.43 22.85 23.88
CA VAL A 812 9.61 22.06 22.94
C VAL A 812 8.68 21.09 23.68
N LEU A 813 9.14 20.48 24.78
CA LEU A 813 8.27 19.64 25.63
C LEU A 813 7.25 20.46 26.43
N ASP A 814 7.55 21.71 26.79
CA ASP A 814 6.61 22.63 27.44
C ASP A 814 5.62 23.24 26.42
N PHE A 815 6.03 23.39 25.16
CA PHE A 815 5.16 23.80 24.05
C PHE A 815 4.17 22.69 23.67
N GLU A 816 4.60 21.42 23.59
CA GLU A 816 3.68 20.28 23.41
C GLU A 816 2.74 20.09 24.61
N ARG A 817 3.22 20.34 25.83
CA ARG A 817 2.42 20.22 27.07
C ARG A 817 1.43 21.39 27.24
N LYS A 818 1.70 22.57 26.67
CA LYS A 818 0.76 23.70 26.58
C LYS A 818 -0.26 23.52 25.45
N MET A 819 0.17 23.07 24.28
CA MET A 819 -0.73 22.75 23.14
C MET A 819 -1.70 21.61 23.46
N ALA A 820 -1.33 20.67 24.33
CA ALA A 820 -2.22 19.60 24.80
C ALA A 820 -3.24 20.06 25.87
N LYS A 821 -3.19 21.32 26.35
CA LYS A 821 -4.05 21.83 27.43
C LYS A 821 -4.96 23.01 27.06
N GLU A 822 -4.83 23.62 25.88
CA GLU A 822 -5.75 24.68 25.45
C GLU A 822 -6.83 24.12 24.50
N GLN A 823 -8.10 24.33 24.87
CA GLN A 823 -9.24 23.95 24.04
C GLN A 823 -9.26 24.77 22.74
N PRO A 824 -9.64 24.17 21.58
CA PRO A 824 -9.57 24.77 20.25
C PRO A 824 -10.54 25.94 19.99
N ASN A 825 -11.25 26.42 21.00
CA ASN A 825 -12.29 27.45 20.86
C ASN A 825 -11.74 28.89 20.96
N ASP A 826 -10.59 29.11 21.61
CA ASP A 826 -10.09 30.47 21.88
C ASP A 826 -9.28 31.06 20.70
N LEU A 827 -8.61 30.21 19.91
CA LEU A 827 -7.88 30.64 18.70
C LEU A 827 -8.83 31.01 17.55
N ARG A 828 -9.96 30.28 17.42
CA ARG A 828 -11.01 30.58 16.42
C ARG A 828 -11.75 31.88 16.72
N SER A 829 -11.98 32.18 18.01
CA SER A 829 -12.58 33.45 18.45
C SER A 829 -11.72 34.66 18.05
N ARG A 830 -10.40 34.57 18.22
CA ARG A 830 -9.46 35.66 17.92
C ARG A 830 -9.25 35.89 16.41
N ILE A 831 -9.24 34.82 15.62
CA ILE A 831 -9.19 34.92 14.14
C ILE A 831 -10.48 35.55 13.59
N ALA A 832 -11.64 35.19 14.15
CA ALA A 832 -12.92 35.77 13.76
C ALA A 832 -13.04 37.28 14.09
N GLN A 833 -12.39 37.76 15.15
CA GLN A 833 -12.34 39.19 15.47
C GLN A 833 -11.43 39.99 14.52
N ILE A 834 -10.32 39.40 14.05
CA ILE A 834 -9.43 40.01 13.05
C ILE A 834 -10.13 40.09 11.68
N GLN A 835 -10.94 39.08 11.33
CA GLN A 835 -11.72 39.07 10.09
C GLN A 835 -12.88 40.09 10.09
N LYS A 836 -13.50 40.36 11.24
CA LYS A 836 -14.53 41.41 11.39
C LYS A 836 -14.00 42.84 11.16
N LEU A 837 -12.69 43.08 11.31
CA LEU A 837 -12.08 44.40 11.07
C LEU A 837 -11.68 44.63 9.61
N TYR A 838 -11.67 43.59 8.77
CA TYR A 838 -11.25 43.66 7.37
C TYR A 838 -12.40 43.97 6.38
N ASP A 839 -13.64 44.09 6.89
CA ASP A 839 -14.86 44.13 6.06
C ASP A 839 -15.49 45.53 5.91
N VAL A 840 -14.73 46.59 6.22
CA VAL A 840 -15.17 47.98 5.97
C VAL A 840 -14.47 48.49 4.69
N ASP A 841 -15.29 48.91 3.73
CA ASP A 841 -14.98 49.46 2.40
C ASP A 841 -14.69 48.48 1.24
N ARG A 842 -15.77 47.92 0.66
CA ARG A 842 -15.83 47.50 -0.74
C ARG A 842 -16.69 48.46 -1.56
N ASP A 843 -16.10 49.54 -2.04
CA ASP A 843 -16.64 50.27 -3.19
C ASP A 843 -15.48 50.99 -3.90
N PHE A 844 -14.71 50.28 -4.75
CA PHE A 844 -13.81 50.93 -5.70
C PHE A 844 -13.68 50.17 -7.03
N ASN A 845 -13.74 50.94 -8.13
CA ASN A 845 -13.85 50.49 -9.51
C ASN A 845 -12.43 50.23 -10.10
N PRO A 846 -12.14 49.09 -10.76
CA PRO A 846 -10.76 48.66 -11.05
C PRO A 846 -10.13 49.28 -12.31
N LEU A 847 -10.65 50.41 -12.82
CA LEU A 847 -10.29 50.95 -14.13
C LEU A 847 -9.11 51.94 -14.15
N GLU A 848 -8.45 52.20 -13.02
CA GLU A 848 -7.24 53.03 -12.96
C GLU A 848 -6.25 52.44 -11.95
N LEU A 849 -5.38 51.49 -12.30
CA LEU A 849 -4.16 51.25 -11.51
C LEU A 849 -3.09 50.43 -12.28
N ASP A 850 -2.45 51.04 -13.28
CA ASP A 850 -1.22 50.51 -13.87
C ASP A 850 0.01 51.09 -13.13
N THR A 851 0.40 50.49 -11.99
CA THR A 851 1.81 50.33 -11.51
C THR A 851 1.89 49.97 -10.00
N PRO A 852 2.78 49.03 -9.60
CA PRO A 852 2.90 48.53 -8.22
C PRO A 852 3.40 49.56 -7.18
N SER A 853 3.96 50.70 -7.61
CA SER A 853 4.41 51.77 -6.72
C SER A 853 3.27 52.56 -6.05
N HIS A 854 2.08 52.60 -6.66
CA HIS A 854 0.93 53.33 -6.10
C HIS A 854 0.18 52.56 -5.01
N CYS A 855 0.26 51.22 -5.02
CA CYS A 855 -0.30 50.36 -3.96
C CYS A 855 0.47 50.48 -2.64
N ALA A 856 1.81 50.56 -2.69
CA ALA A 856 2.64 50.65 -1.50
C ALA A 856 2.39 51.94 -0.71
N LEU A 857 2.25 53.07 -1.42
CA LEU A 857 2.00 54.39 -0.84
C LEU A 857 0.58 54.54 -0.28
N HIS A 858 -0.39 53.80 -0.83
CA HIS A 858 -1.75 53.78 -0.30
C HIS A 858 -1.84 52.94 0.97
N LEU A 859 -1.17 51.78 1.00
CA LEU A 859 -1.12 50.89 2.17
C LEU A 859 -0.38 51.54 3.36
N GLU A 860 0.67 52.32 3.08
CA GLU A 860 1.44 53.06 4.09
C GLU A 860 0.61 54.19 4.73
N ASN A 861 -0.23 54.87 3.94
CA ASN A 861 -1.17 55.87 4.44
C ASN A 861 -2.32 55.26 5.24
N THR A 862 -2.84 54.09 4.82
CA THR A 862 -3.90 53.38 5.55
C THR A 862 -3.38 52.83 6.88
N LEU A 863 -2.14 52.34 6.92
CA LEU A 863 -1.49 51.90 8.16
C LEU A 863 -1.21 53.05 9.13
N GLN A 864 -0.78 54.22 8.64
CA GLN A 864 -0.63 55.41 9.49
C GLN A 864 -1.95 55.91 10.07
N HIS A 865 -3.05 55.75 9.34
CA HIS A 865 -4.39 56.11 9.79
C HIS A 865 -4.95 55.15 10.86
N ILE A 866 -4.57 53.88 10.79
CA ILE A 866 -4.95 52.84 11.78
C ILE A 866 -4.14 52.99 13.08
N VAL A 867 -2.88 53.42 12.98
CA VAL A 867 -1.98 53.61 14.14
C VAL A 867 -2.37 54.83 14.98
N SER A 868 -3.08 55.83 14.42
CA SER A 868 -3.49 57.02 15.17
C SER A 868 -4.74 56.85 16.06
N ASP A 869 -5.49 55.75 15.91
CA ASP A 869 -6.84 55.62 16.50
C ASP A 869 -6.93 54.77 17.78
N PHE A 870 -5.81 54.27 18.33
CA PHE A 870 -5.83 53.49 19.58
C PHE A 870 -4.86 54.01 20.66
N PRO A 871 -5.36 54.44 21.84
CA PRO A 871 -4.52 54.85 22.95
C PRO A 871 -4.13 53.67 23.85
N SER A 872 -2.83 53.64 24.17
CA SER A 872 -2.17 53.09 25.37
C SER A 872 -2.30 51.60 25.67
N PHE A 873 -1.20 50.86 25.51
CA PHE A 873 -0.50 50.14 26.59
C PHE A 873 0.96 49.87 26.17
N GLU A 874 1.91 50.36 26.96
CA GLU A 874 3.36 50.27 26.73
C GLU A 874 3.84 48.81 26.86
N THR A 875 3.99 48.05 25.78
CA THR A 875 4.93 46.88 25.64
C THR A 875 4.87 46.17 24.26
N GLU A 876 4.29 46.75 23.21
CA GLU A 876 4.16 46.09 21.89
C GLU A 876 5.28 46.42 20.88
N ASP A 877 6.00 47.53 21.04
CA ASP A 877 6.91 48.02 19.98
C ASP A 877 8.04 47.03 19.67
N ALA A 878 8.52 46.24 20.64
CA ALA A 878 9.58 45.26 20.39
C ALA A 878 9.08 44.03 19.61
N TYR A 879 7.86 43.58 19.88
CA TYR A 879 7.29 42.38 19.27
C TYR A 879 6.71 42.67 17.88
N ILE A 880 6.09 43.83 17.70
CA ILE A 880 5.63 44.31 16.39
C ILE A 880 6.81 44.60 15.46
N ASN A 881 7.90 45.20 15.96
CA ASN A 881 9.10 45.41 15.14
C ASN A 881 9.76 44.09 14.76
N GLN A 882 9.76 43.07 15.63
CA GLN A 882 10.31 41.76 15.31
C GLN A 882 9.48 41.04 14.23
N LEU A 883 8.14 41.08 14.33
CA LEU A 883 7.25 40.51 13.31
C LEU A 883 7.30 41.28 11.98
N GLN A 884 7.46 42.60 12.02
CA GLN A 884 7.66 43.41 10.82
C GLN A 884 9.00 43.11 10.14
N GLU A 885 10.05 42.83 10.90
CA GLU A 885 11.37 42.49 10.35
C GLU A 885 11.38 41.07 9.76
N GLU A 886 10.73 40.10 10.40
CA GLU A 886 10.54 38.75 9.84
C GLU A 886 9.66 38.77 8.58
N LEU A 887 8.58 39.56 8.57
CA LEU A 887 7.72 39.69 7.40
C LEU A 887 8.44 40.40 6.23
N ARG A 888 9.26 41.42 6.52
CA ARG A 888 10.09 42.10 5.51
C ARG A 888 11.17 41.19 4.93
N THR A 889 11.81 40.37 5.76
CA THR A 889 12.84 39.42 5.29
C THR A 889 12.24 38.32 4.43
N VAL A 890 11.08 37.77 4.80
CA VAL A 890 10.34 36.79 3.99
C VAL A 890 9.86 37.42 2.68
N HIS A 891 9.34 38.66 2.70
CA HIS A 891 8.94 39.34 1.46
C HIS A 891 10.13 39.63 0.55
N LEU A 892 11.26 40.06 1.09
CA LEU A 892 12.48 40.30 0.30
C LEU A 892 13.00 39.01 -0.34
N GLN A 893 12.98 37.89 0.39
CA GLN A 893 13.37 36.58 -0.13
C GLN A 893 12.39 36.09 -1.21
N SER A 894 11.08 36.28 -1.01
CA SER A 894 10.06 35.92 -1.99
C SER A 894 10.18 36.74 -3.28
N ALA A 895 10.47 38.04 -3.17
CA ALA A 895 10.68 38.92 -4.31
C ALA A 895 11.99 38.57 -5.05
N GLN A 896 13.07 38.27 -4.32
CA GLN A 896 14.33 37.81 -4.92
C GLN A 896 14.17 36.46 -5.64
N MET A 897 13.42 35.52 -5.07
CA MET A 897 13.13 34.24 -5.71
C MET A 897 12.23 34.42 -6.94
N ALA A 898 11.21 35.26 -6.88
CA ALA A 898 10.35 35.55 -8.02
C ALA A 898 11.12 36.21 -9.18
N ASP A 899 12.05 37.13 -8.87
CA ASP A 899 12.88 37.79 -9.87
C ASP A 899 13.92 36.82 -10.47
N GLN A 900 14.50 35.93 -9.66
CA GLN A 900 15.38 34.86 -10.15
C GLN A 900 14.63 33.85 -11.03
N ILE A 901 13.41 33.46 -10.67
CA ILE A 901 12.57 32.56 -11.47
C ILE A 901 12.16 33.24 -12.77
N GLY A 902 11.80 34.53 -12.73
CA GLY A 902 11.52 35.33 -13.92
C GLY A 902 12.73 35.41 -14.86
N LEU A 903 13.92 35.63 -14.32
CA LEU A 903 15.18 35.66 -15.08
C LEU A 903 15.50 34.30 -15.69
N LEU A 904 15.39 33.20 -14.94
CA LEU A 904 15.62 31.83 -15.41
C LEU A 904 14.62 31.41 -16.47
N THR A 905 13.34 31.78 -16.31
CA THR A 905 12.29 31.47 -17.27
C THR A 905 12.49 32.25 -18.57
N LYS A 906 12.95 33.50 -18.48
CA LYS A 906 13.27 34.33 -19.66
C LYS A 906 14.49 33.80 -20.41
N ILE A 907 15.56 33.46 -19.69
CA ILE A 907 16.77 32.82 -20.28
C ILE A 907 16.40 31.51 -20.97
N HIS A 908 15.57 30.68 -20.34
CA HIS A 908 15.14 29.40 -20.92
C HIS A 908 14.29 29.56 -22.19
N ASN A 909 13.37 30.53 -22.19
CA ASN A 909 12.54 30.80 -23.38
C ASN A 909 13.37 31.38 -24.53
N ASP A 910 14.31 32.28 -24.23
CA ASP A 910 15.21 32.86 -25.23
C ASP A 910 16.15 31.78 -25.80
N ASP A 911 16.74 30.93 -24.95
CA ASP A 911 17.61 29.82 -25.37
C ASP A 911 16.84 28.76 -26.18
N SER A 912 15.60 28.43 -25.78
CA SER A 912 14.74 27.50 -26.52
C SER A 912 14.30 28.07 -27.87
N ALA A 913 14.03 29.38 -27.97
CA ALA A 913 13.68 30.03 -29.23
C ALA A 913 14.88 30.08 -30.19
N ILE A 914 16.09 30.36 -29.68
CA ILE A 914 17.33 30.33 -30.47
C ILE A 914 17.64 28.90 -30.94
N LEU A 915 17.42 27.89 -30.10
CA LEU A 915 17.61 26.48 -30.46
C LEU A 915 16.61 26.02 -31.53
N LEU A 916 15.35 26.44 -31.44
CA LEU A 916 14.33 26.13 -32.46
C LEU A 916 14.61 26.82 -33.79
N ALA A 917 15.02 28.09 -33.78
CA ALA A 917 15.39 28.81 -35.01
C ALA A 917 16.61 28.16 -35.71
N LYS A 918 17.61 27.70 -34.94
CA LYS A 918 18.74 26.94 -35.49
C LYS A 918 18.33 25.58 -36.02
N LEU A 919 17.38 24.91 -35.37
CA LEU A 919 16.81 23.63 -35.82
C LEU A 919 16.10 23.80 -37.16
N GLU A 920 15.31 24.86 -37.34
CA GLU A 920 14.66 25.15 -38.64
C GLU A 920 15.68 25.51 -39.74
N GLU A 921 16.75 26.25 -39.43
CA GLU A 921 17.82 26.57 -40.39
C GLU A 921 18.61 25.32 -40.82
N LEU A 922 18.87 24.40 -39.89
CA LEU A 922 19.51 23.10 -40.14
C LEU A 922 18.61 22.17 -40.95
N ASP A 923 17.31 22.13 -40.64
CA ASP A 923 16.32 21.32 -41.37
C ASP A 923 16.12 21.84 -42.80
N PHE A 924 16.09 23.16 -42.98
CA PHE A 924 16.06 23.80 -44.31
C PHE A 924 17.33 23.49 -45.13
N SER A 925 18.49 23.51 -44.49
CA SER A 925 19.77 23.17 -45.14
C SER A 925 19.82 21.71 -45.57
N LEU A 926 19.29 20.80 -44.74
CA LEU A 926 19.18 19.37 -45.04
C LEU A 926 18.22 19.11 -46.21
N HIS A 927 17.07 19.79 -46.23
CA HIS A 927 16.11 19.72 -47.33
C HIS A 927 16.65 20.29 -48.63
N TYR A 928 17.43 21.37 -48.58
CA TYR A 928 18.08 21.97 -49.76
C TYR A 928 19.10 21.00 -50.37
N ILE A 929 19.92 20.32 -49.56
CA ILE A 929 20.91 19.33 -50.02
C ILE A 929 20.22 18.10 -50.62
N GLN A 930 19.18 17.56 -49.98
CA GLN A 930 18.39 16.44 -50.53
C GLN A 930 17.72 16.79 -51.86
N SER A 931 17.18 18.02 -52.01
CA SER A 931 16.55 18.45 -53.27
C SER A 931 17.56 18.59 -54.43
N LYS A 932 18.82 18.95 -54.12
CA LYS A 932 19.89 19.10 -55.10
C LYS A 932 20.39 17.73 -55.59
N ASP A 933 20.46 16.74 -54.71
CA ASP A 933 20.76 15.35 -55.07
C ASP A 933 19.68 14.74 -55.96
N GLN A 934 18.40 15.01 -55.68
CA GLN A 934 17.31 14.48 -56.49
C GLN A 934 17.27 15.09 -57.90
N LYS A 935 17.70 16.35 -58.05
CA LYS A 935 17.89 17.01 -59.36
C LYS A 935 19.08 16.44 -60.13
N ASN A 936 20.22 16.23 -59.48
CA ASN A 936 21.42 15.64 -60.11
C ASN A 936 21.20 14.17 -60.53
N ILE A 937 20.39 13.41 -59.78
CA ILE A 937 20.02 12.03 -60.15
C ILE A 937 19.08 12.03 -61.37
N SER A 938 18.21 13.04 -61.53
CA SER A 938 17.33 13.15 -62.70
C SER A 938 18.08 13.52 -63.99
N GLU A 939 19.11 14.38 -63.91
CA GLU A 939 19.95 14.78 -65.06
C GLU A 939 20.97 13.69 -65.47
N ALA A 940 21.27 12.72 -64.59
CA ALA A 940 22.16 11.58 -64.89
C ALA A 940 21.44 10.40 -65.60
N THR A 941 20.11 10.42 -65.69
CA THR A 941 19.31 9.36 -66.33
C THR A 941 18.91 9.63 -67.80
N GLU A 942 19.24 10.80 -68.35
CA GLU A 942 19.03 11.12 -69.77
C GLU A 942 20.38 11.30 -70.48
N GLY A 943 21.09 10.20 -70.74
CA GLY A 943 22.26 10.27 -71.63
C GLY A 943 23.18 9.06 -71.60
N ILE A 944 23.16 8.33 -72.72
CA ILE A 944 24.28 7.60 -73.35
C ILE A 944 24.37 6.09 -73.09
N ASP A 945 24.04 5.37 -74.16
CA ASP A 945 24.38 3.99 -74.48
C ASP A 945 25.90 3.74 -74.61
N SER A 946 26.28 2.48 -74.34
CA SER A 946 27.51 1.76 -74.74
C SER A 946 28.55 1.45 -73.65
N PRO A 947 29.18 0.25 -73.67
CA PRO A 947 30.16 -0.16 -72.68
C PRO A 947 31.57 0.19 -73.16
N ILE A 948 32.40 0.76 -72.28
CA ILE A 948 33.88 0.66 -72.16
C ILE A 948 34.40 1.94 -71.50
N LEU A 949 34.77 1.86 -70.22
CA LEU A 949 36.01 2.38 -69.61
C LEU A 949 35.90 2.30 -68.08
N ARG A 950 36.64 1.34 -67.51
CA ARG A 950 37.14 1.41 -66.13
C ARG A 950 38.23 2.47 -66.13
N ASP A 951 38.03 3.59 -65.43
CA ASP A 951 39.01 4.16 -64.48
C ASP A 951 38.60 5.48 -63.81
N ASP A 952 37.41 6.06 -64.05
CA ASP A 952 36.99 7.30 -63.37
C ASP A 952 35.97 7.12 -62.21
N CYS A 953 35.66 5.89 -61.80
CA CYS A 953 34.66 5.65 -60.74
C CYS A 953 35.18 5.79 -59.29
N SER A 954 36.48 5.97 -59.05
CA SER A 954 36.99 6.13 -57.67
C SER A 954 36.77 7.53 -57.10
N ASN A 955 36.75 8.58 -57.93
CA ASN A 955 36.59 9.95 -57.46
C ASN A 955 35.11 10.31 -57.21
N LEU A 956 34.18 9.82 -58.05
CA LEU A 956 32.73 9.99 -57.86
C LEU A 956 32.18 9.22 -56.66
N ALA A 957 32.74 8.04 -56.35
CA ALA A 957 32.37 7.28 -55.16
C ALA A 957 32.93 7.91 -53.87
N ALA A 958 34.12 8.52 -53.92
CA ALA A 958 34.69 9.23 -52.78
C ALA A 958 33.93 10.54 -52.47
N GLU A 959 33.57 11.34 -53.50
CA GLU A 959 32.75 12.54 -53.30
C GLU A 959 31.32 12.23 -52.80
N ASN A 960 30.71 11.13 -53.26
CA ASN A 960 29.40 10.70 -52.75
C ASN A 960 29.47 10.11 -51.33
N LEU A 961 30.61 9.52 -50.93
CA LEU A 961 30.78 9.01 -49.57
C LEU A 961 30.98 10.15 -48.56
N ASP A 962 31.74 11.18 -48.94
CA ASP A 962 31.98 12.36 -48.08
C ASP A 962 30.69 13.18 -47.87
N LYS A 963 29.89 13.37 -48.93
CA LYS A 963 28.57 14.04 -48.83
C LYS A 963 27.56 13.24 -48.00
N ASN A 964 27.54 11.91 -48.11
CA ASN A 964 26.69 11.07 -47.27
C ASN A 964 27.14 11.09 -45.79
N LEU A 965 28.44 11.22 -45.54
CA LEU A 965 28.97 11.38 -44.19
C LEU A 965 28.59 12.74 -43.59
N GLU A 966 28.62 13.82 -44.38
CA GLU A 966 28.15 15.14 -43.95
C GLU A 966 26.62 15.15 -43.68
N LEU A 967 25.82 14.50 -44.53
CA LEU A 967 24.39 14.31 -44.31
C LEU A 967 24.11 13.55 -43.01
N PHE A 968 24.83 12.45 -42.77
CA PHE A 968 24.66 11.64 -41.56
C PHE A 968 25.12 12.39 -40.30
N GLN A 969 26.15 13.23 -40.39
CA GLN A 969 26.57 14.11 -39.29
C GLN A 969 25.54 15.21 -39.00
N LEU A 970 24.88 15.73 -40.04
CA LEU A 970 23.84 16.73 -39.90
C LEU A 970 22.57 16.13 -39.28
N GLU A 971 22.15 14.93 -39.70
CA GLU A 971 21.04 14.18 -39.08
C GLU A 971 21.33 13.86 -37.61
N ASN A 972 22.54 13.38 -37.29
CA ASN A 972 22.92 13.12 -35.89
C ASN A 972 22.88 14.38 -35.03
N LYS A 973 23.33 15.54 -35.56
CA LYS A 973 23.26 16.82 -34.83
C LYS A 973 21.83 17.29 -34.62
N ILE A 974 20.95 17.09 -35.61
CA ILE A 974 19.52 17.40 -35.50
C ILE A 974 18.88 16.50 -34.43
N ASP A 975 19.20 15.21 -34.41
CA ASP A 975 18.68 14.27 -33.41
C ASP A 975 19.19 14.55 -32.01
N GLU A 976 20.47 14.91 -31.84
CA GLU A 976 21.02 15.36 -30.56
C GLU A 976 20.34 16.64 -30.07
N MET A 977 20.16 17.65 -30.93
CA MET A 977 19.43 18.87 -30.59
C MET A 977 17.95 18.60 -30.27
N LYS A 978 17.28 17.69 -30.98
CA LYS A 978 15.91 17.24 -30.63
C LYS A 978 15.86 16.54 -29.27
N LEU A 979 16.88 15.75 -28.93
CA LEU A 979 17.01 15.08 -27.62
C LEU A 979 17.21 16.09 -26.50
N ILE A 980 17.99 17.15 -26.74
CA ILE A 980 18.17 18.27 -25.81
C ILE A 980 16.86 19.05 -25.65
N VAL A 981 16.14 19.38 -26.73
CA VAL A 981 14.82 20.04 -26.65
C VAL A 981 13.82 19.18 -25.87
N LYS A 982 13.81 17.86 -26.09
CA LYS A 982 12.93 16.93 -25.36
C LYS A 982 13.32 16.80 -23.88
N SER A 983 14.61 16.87 -23.56
CA SER A 983 15.11 16.92 -22.18
C SER A 983 14.72 18.23 -21.48
N LEU A 984 14.80 19.37 -22.19
CA LEU A 984 14.37 20.68 -21.69
C LEU A 984 12.84 20.75 -21.49
N GLN A 985 12.05 20.13 -22.38
CA GLN A 985 10.60 19.95 -22.19
C GLN A 985 10.26 19.05 -20.99
N ASN A 986 11.05 18.01 -20.72
CA ASN A 986 10.88 17.19 -19.52
C ASN A 986 11.29 17.93 -18.22
N LEU A 987 12.27 18.83 -18.30
CA LEU A 987 12.62 19.74 -17.21
C LEU A 987 11.46 20.71 -16.91
N GLN A 988 10.75 21.22 -17.93
CA GLN A 988 9.51 21.98 -17.78
C GLN A 988 8.41 21.18 -17.05
N PHE A 989 8.38 19.85 -17.20
CA PHE A 989 7.46 18.95 -16.50
C PHE A 989 7.84 18.71 -15.03
N THR A 990 9.14 18.75 -14.72
CA THR A 990 9.66 18.57 -13.36
C THR A 990 9.43 19.83 -12.51
N VAL A 991 9.63 21.03 -13.09
CA VAL A 991 9.32 22.31 -12.43
C VAL A 991 7.82 22.46 -12.15
N LYS A 992 6.95 21.86 -12.97
CA LYS A 992 5.49 21.83 -12.71
C LYS A 992 5.08 21.02 -11.47
N PHE A 993 5.83 19.99 -11.10
CA PHE A 993 5.52 19.18 -9.90
C PHE A 993 5.79 19.92 -8.59
N GLU A 994 6.82 20.77 -8.56
CA GLU A 994 7.14 21.63 -7.42
C GLU A 994 6.11 22.77 -7.26
N VAL A 995 5.52 23.21 -8.38
CA VAL A 995 4.40 24.17 -8.41
C VAL A 995 3.09 23.56 -7.89
N VAL A 996 2.86 22.25 -8.05
CA VAL A 996 1.66 21.57 -7.50
C VAL A 996 1.68 21.57 -5.97
N GLU A 997 2.82 21.30 -5.35
CA GLU A 997 2.99 21.33 -3.89
C GLU A 997 2.85 22.78 -3.36
N GLN A 998 3.37 23.77 -4.08
CA GLN A 998 3.20 25.20 -3.74
C GLN A 998 1.77 25.73 -3.93
N ILE A 999 1.00 25.20 -4.90
CA ILE A 999 -0.41 25.57 -5.10
C ILE A 999 -1.30 24.99 -3.99
N GLU A 1000 -1.01 23.77 -3.52
CA GLU A 1000 -1.69 23.17 -2.37
C GLU A 1000 -1.38 23.92 -1.06
N ASP A 1001 -0.15 24.43 -0.89
CA ASP A 1001 0.24 25.22 0.28
C ASP A 1001 -0.28 26.68 0.25
N ALA A 1002 -0.48 27.27 -0.94
CA ALA A 1002 -0.92 28.67 -1.08
C ALA A 1002 -2.46 28.85 -1.04
N LEU A 1003 -3.25 27.80 -1.30
CA LEU A 1003 -4.71 27.88 -1.39
C LEU A 1003 -5.38 26.96 -0.38
N THR A 1004 -5.97 27.55 0.67
CA THR A 1004 -6.66 26.80 1.72
C THR A 1004 -7.90 26.05 1.18
N GLY A 1005 -7.98 24.75 1.44
CA GLY A 1005 -9.13 23.91 1.06
C GLY A 1005 -9.10 23.31 -0.36
N LEU A 1006 -7.99 23.43 -1.09
CA LEU A 1006 -7.79 22.78 -2.39
C LEU A 1006 -6.96 21.49 -2.26
N LYS A 1007 -7.39 20.40 -2.88
CA LYS A 1007 -6.58 19.17 -2.98
C LYS A 1007 -6.54 18.67 -4.41
N VAL A 1008 -5.35 18.49 -4.98
CA VAL A 1008 -5.20 17.95 -6.33
C VAL A 1008 -5.35 16.42 -6.26
N LEU A 1009 -6.35 15.87 -6.95
CA LEU A 1009 -6.64 14.43 -6.95
C LEU A 1009 -5.85 13.69 -8.03
N ALA A 1010 -5.71 14.29 -9.22
CA ALA A 1010 -4.95 13.75 -10.34
C ALA A 1010 -4.59 14.86 -11.34
N PHE A 1011 -3.44 14.73 -12.01
CA PHE A 1011 -3.01 15.60 -13.10
C PHE A 1011 -2.50 14.71 -14.26
N ASP A 1012 -3.34 14.52 -15.27
CA ASP A 1012 -3.01 13.80 -16.50
C ASP A 1012 -2.73 14.82 -17.62
N GLU A 1013 -2.06 14.40 -18.72
CA GLU A 1013 -1.50 15.28 -19.76
C GLU A 1013 -2.41 16.42 -20.26
N ASN A 1014 -3.75 16.23 -20.25
CA ASN A 1014 -4.74 17.24 -20.64
C ASN A 1014 -5.87 17.48 -19.60
N CYS A 1015 -5.82 16.86 -18.41
CA CYS A 1015 -6.92 16.91 -17.43
C CYS A 1015 -6.40 17.13 -16.00
N ILE A 1016 -6.95 18.14 -15.32
CA ILE A 1016 -6.69 18.45 -13.92
C ILE A 1016 -7.93 18.08 -13.11
N ARG A 1017 -7.77 17.20 -12.11
CA ARG A 1017 -8.85 16.83 -11.19
C ARG A 1017 -8.57 17.43 -9.82
N LEU A 1018 -9.46 18.29 -9.35
CA LEU A 1018 -9.34 19.03 -8.09
C LEU A 1018 -10.51 18.69 -7.16
N SER A 1019 -10.23 18.66 -5.86
CA SER A 1019 -11.25 18.64 -4.81
C SER A 1019 -11.27 20.01 -4.14
N LEU A 1020 -12.44 20.64 -4.10
CA LEU A 1020 -12.68 21.94 -3.47
C LEU A 1020 -13.45 21.74 -2.17
N GLN A 1021 -12.87 22.21 -1.08
CA GLN A 1021 -13.53 22.32 0.21
C GLN A 1021 -14.03 23.75 0.37
N THR A 1022 -15.35 23.94 0.43
CA THR A 1022 -15.97 25.26 0.67
C THR A 1022 -16.61 25.28 2.05
N TYR A 1023 -16.16 26.18 2.91
CA TYR A 1023 -16.70 26.37 4.25
C TYR A 1023 -17.89 27.33 4.23
N MET A 1024 -18.99 26.97 4.92
CA MET A 1024 -20.07 27.91 5.17
C MET A 1024 -19.69 28.90 6.29
N PRO A 1025 -19.93 30.21 6.13
CA PRO A 1025 -19.73 31.17 7.21
C PRO A 1025 -20.72 30.90 8.36
N SER A 1026 -20.24 31.06 9.60
CA SER A 1026 -21.05 30.81 10.80
C SER A 1026 -22.22 31.80 10.95
N SER A 1027 -23.29 31.35 11.62
CA SER A 1027 -24.62 31.96 11.68
C SER A 1027 -24.71 33.40 12.20
N GLU A 1028 -23.64 33.95 12.80
CA GLU A 1028 -23.64 35.34 13.31
C GLU A 1028 -23.74 36.41 12.20
N GLY A 1029 -23.40 36.09 10.94
CA GLY A 1029 -23.44 37.04 9.82
C GLY A 1029 -24.72 37.03 8.96
N ILE A 1030 -25.57 36.01 9.10
CA ILE A 1030 -26.73 35.77 8.21
C ILE A 1030 -28.07 36.12 8.90
N SER A 1031 -28.00 36.88 10.00
CA SER A 1031 -29.06 37.05 11.01
C SER A 1031 -30.30 37.87 10.61
N TYR A 1032 -30.56 38.09 9.32
CA TYR A 1032 -31.76 38.84 8.89
C TYR A 1032 -32.84 38.01 8.19
N GLN A 1033 -32.58 36.75 7.80
CA GLN A 1033 -33.58 35.95 7.06
C GLN A 1033 -33.72 34.47 7.46
N LEU A 1034 -32.81 33.91 8.26
CA LEU A 1034 -32.76 32.47 8.56
C LEU A 1034 -32.94 32.21 10.06
N SER A 1035 -34.05 31.58 10.45
CA SER A 1035 -34.19 30.95 11.77
C SER A 1035 -33.74 29.50 11.67
N VAL A 1036 -32.43 29.27 11.56
CA VAL A 1036 -31.89 27.91 11.49
C VAL A 1036 -31.81 27.34 12.90
N GLN A 1037 -32.49 26.22 13.09
CA GLN A 1037 -32.37 25.32 14.23
C GLN A 1037 -30.98 24.68 14.20
N GLU A 1038 -30.28 24.63 15.35
CA GLU A 1038 -28.90 24.14 15.48
C GLU A 1038 -28.79 22.64 15.15
N ASP A 1039 -28.66 22.29 13.87
CA ASP A 1039 -28.15 21.00 13.42
C ASP A 1039 -26.89 21.22 12.57
N ALA A 1040 -25.88 20.37 12.81
CA ALA A 1040 -24.49 20.52 12.39
C ALA A 1040 -24.29 20.94 10.92
N VAL A 1041 -23.50 22.00 10.70
CA VAL A 1041 -23.16 22.52 9.36
C VAL A 1041 -22.16 21.59 8.68
N ASP A 1042 -22.63 20.85 7.68
CA ASP A 1042 -21.84 19.92 6.85
C ASP A 1042 -20.77 20.63 6.01
N GLU A 1043 -19.57 20.04 5.97
CA GLU A 1043 -18.51 20.39 5.02
C GLU A 1043 -18.93 20.03 3.58
N LEU A 1044 -18.99 21.01 2.68
CA LEU A 1044 -19.34 20.79 1.27
C LEU A 1044 -18.07 20.54 0.44
N ASN A 1045 -17.89 19.29 0.02
CA ASN A 1045 -16.81 18.87 -0.89
C ASN A 1045 -17.35 18.78 -2.33
N HIS A 1046 -16.81 19.58 -3.24
CA HIS A 1046 -17.12 19.50 -4.68
C HIS A 1046 -15.88 19.05 -5.47
N GLU A 1047 -16.05 18.11 -6.38
CA GLU A 1047 -14.99 17.74 -7.33
C GLU A 1047 -15.07 18.61 -8.58
N LEU A 1048 -13.95 19.19 -9.01
CA LEU A 1048 -13.81 19.98 -10.22
C LEU A 1048 -12.86 19.29 -11.19
N LEU A 1049 -13.35 18.93 -12.38
CA LEU A 1049 -12.56 18.40 -13.47
C LEU A 1049 -12.33 19.50 -14.51
N ILE A 1050 -11.08 19.88 -14.73
CA ILE A 1050 -10.66 20.89 -15.70
C ILE A 1050 -9.93 20.20 -16.85
N GLU A 1051 -10.48 20.25 -18.05
CA GLU A 1051 -9.80 19.83 -19.28
C GLU A 1051 -9.12 21.03 -19.94
N VAL A 1052 -7.90 20.83 -20.45
CA VAL A 1052 -7.06 21.88 -21.06
C VAL A 1052 -6.66 21.45 -22.47
N PHE A 1053 -6.43 22.40 -23.39
CA PHE A 1053 -5.94 22.10 -24.74
C PHE A 1053 -4.47 21.69 -24.74
N GLU A 1054 -4.15 20.60 -25.44
CA GLU A 1054 -2.81 20.00 -25.56
C GLU A 1054 -1.74 21.06 -25.92
N GLY A 1055 -0.70 21.17 -25.07
CA GLY A 1055 0.39 22.13 -25.24
C GLY A 1055 0.09 23.59 -24.84
N THR A 1056 -1.11 23.91 -24.36
CA THR A 1056 -1.48 25.25 -23.88
C THR A 1056 -2.15 25.18 -22.50
N MET A 1057 -2.10 26.24 -21.67
CA MET A 1057 -2.88 26.31 -20.42
C MET A 1057 -4.32 26.83 -20.64
N LYS A 1058 -4.86 26.71 -21.86
CA LYS A 1058 -6.19 27.23 -22.20
C LYS A 1058 -7.29 26.22 -21.86
N LEU A 1059 -8.31 26.68 -21.13
CA LEU A 1059 -9.47 25.89 -20.71
C LEU A 1059 -10.26 25.33 -21.90
N LYS A 1060 -10.39 24.01 -21.96
CA LYS A 1060 -11.22 23.28 -22.93
C LYS A 1060 -12.61 23.02 -22.38
N ASN A 1061 -12.70 22.43 -21.19
CA ASN A 1061 -13.96 22.10 -20.53
C ASN A 1061 -13.81 22.09 -19.00
N VAL A 1062 -14.89 22.32 -18.26
CA VAL A 1062 -14.91 22.24 -16.81
C VAL A 1062 -16.19 21.57 -16.34
N GLN A 1063 -16.09 20.56 -15.49
CA GLN A 1063 -17.22 19.84 -14.89
C GLN A 1063 -17.13 19.87 -13.37
N VAL A 1064 -18.26 20.08 -12.68
CA VAL A 1064 -18.35 20.00 -11.21
C VAL A 1064 -19.24 18.82 -10.83
N SER A 1065 -18.80 18.02 -9.87
CA SER A 1065 -19.59 16.95 -9.28
C SER A 1065 -19.86 17.25 -7.79
N PRO A 1066 -21.13 17.18 -7.33
CA PRO A 1066 -22.36 16.92 -8.10
C PRO A 1066 -22.72 18.06 -9.08
N ASN A 1067 -23.39 17.72 -10.20
CA ASN A 1067 -23.70 18.61 -11.35
C ASN A 1067 -24.78 19.68 -11.04
N ASP A 1068 -24.98 20.03 -9.78
CA ASP A 1068 -26.11 20.85 -9.34
C ASP A 1068 -25.84 22.36 -9.47
N ILE A 1069 -24.65 22.74 -9.96
CA ILE A 1069 -24.15 24.12 -9.99
C ILE A 1069 -23.76 24.50 -11.42
N TYR A 1070 -24.36 25.58 -11.92
CA TYR A 1070 -24.17 26.03 -13.30
C TYR A 1070 -22.97 26.99 -13.41
N LEU A 1071 -21.91 26.54 -14.10
CA LEU A 1071 -20.64 27.28 -14.25
C LEU A 1071 -20.35 27.82 -15.67
N SER A 1072 -21.23 27.63 -16.66
CA SER A 1072 -20.91 27.93 -18.06
C SER A 1072 -20.45 29.37 -18.27
N ASP A 1073 -21.06 30.32 -17.55
CA ASP A 1073 -20.77 31.74 -17.73
C ASP A 1073 -19.34 32.09 -17.27
N ILE A 1074 -18.88 31.45 -16.18
CA ILE A 1074 -17.52 31.60 -15.64
C ILE A 1074 -16.51 30.93 -16.58
N VAL A 1075 -16.88 29.78 -17.14
CA VAL A 1075 -16.05 29.03 -18.10
C VAL A 1075 -15.91 29.77 -19.43
N ASP A 1076 -17.00 30.32 -19.96
CA ASP A 1076 -17.00 31.09 -21.20
C ASP A 1076 -16.25 32.42 -21.04
N TYR A 1077 -16.36 33.06 -19.88
CA TYR A 1077 -15.52 34.21 -19.55
C TYR A 1077 -14.03 33.84 -19.50
N ALA A 1078 -13.68 32.77 -18.78
CA ALA A 1078 -12.30 32.29 -18.67
C ALA A 1078 -11.71 31.89 -20.04
N LYS A 1079 -12.53 31.37 -20.96
CA LYS A 1079 -12.14 31.10 -22.35
C LYS A 1079 -11.88 32.37 -23.18
N SER A 1080 -12.51 33.49 -22.84
CA SER A 1080 -12.36 34.75 -23.58
C SER A 1080 -11.13 35.58 -23.15
N VAL A 1081 -10.59 35.35 -21.94
CA VAL A 1081 -9.42 36.05 -21.40
C VAL A 1081 -8.14 35.24 -21.65
N SER A 1082 -7.15 35.82 -22.33
CA SER A 1082 -5.93 35.12 -22.74
C SER A 1082 -4.96 34.78 -21.59
N ASN A 1083 -4.97 35.56 -20.50
CA ASN A 1083 -4.11 35.42 -19.33
C ASN A 1083 -4.93 35.42 -18.02
N PHE A 1084 -5.82 34.44 -17.81
CA PHE A 1084 -6.53 34.31 -16.52
C PHE A 1084 -5.66 33.56 -15.50
N SER A 1085 -5.73 33.96 -14.22
CA SER A 1085 -5.08 33.22 -13.13
C SER A 1085 -5.95 32.05 -12.66
N LEU A 1086 -5.37 30.86 -12.47
CA LEU A 1086 -6.07 29.68 -11.95
C LEU A 1086 -6.67 29.97 -10.56
N GLN A 1087 -5.99 30.78 -9.75
CA GLN A 1087 -6.46 31.22 -8.44
C GLN A 1087 -7.77 32.02 -8.53
N TRP A 1088 -7.86 32.96 -9.48
CA TRP A 1088 -9.08 33.73 -9.71
C TRP A 1088 -10.24 32.83 -10.13
N PHE A 1089 -9.97 31.86 -11.03
CA PHE A 1089 -10.98 30.93 -11.51
C PHE A 1089 -11.53 30.06 -10.37
N ILE A 1090 -10.64 29.49 -9.56
CA ILE A 1090 -11.00 28.69 -8.38
C ILE A 1090 -11.83 29.49 -7.39
N GLN A 1091 -11.41 30.73 -7.07
CA GLN A 1091 -12.13 31.58 -6.14
C GLN A 1091 -13.54 31.92 -6.65
N LYS A 1092 -13.69 32.16 -7.97
CA LYS A 1092 -15.01 32.39 -8.58
C LYS A 1092 -15.92 31.17 -8.57
N VAL A 1093 -15.35 29.98 -8.73
CA VAL A 1093 -16.11 28.73 -8.59
C VAL A 1093 -16.56 28.53 -7.14
N GLN A 1094 -15.68 28.78 -6.16
CA GLN A 1094 -16.02 28.70 -4.73
C GLN A 1094 -17.14 29.68 -4.35
N ASP A 1095 -17.04 30.94 -4.80
CA ASP A 1095 -18.08 31.96 -4.58
C ASP A 1095 -19.44 31.50 -5.16
N ARG A 1096 -19.42 30.91 -6.36
CA ARG A 1096 -20.64 30.42 -7.04
C ARG A 1096 -21.26 29.24 -6.29
N ILE A 1097 -20.43 28.30 -5.81
CA ILE A 1097 -20.88 27.16 -5.00
C ILE A 1097 -21.55 27.65 -3.71
N LEU A 1098 -20.89 28.57 -2.99
CA LEU A 1098 -21.41 29.13 -1.76
C LEU A 1098 -22.75 29.85 -2.00
N GLN A 1099 -22.83 30.68 -3.04
CA GLN A 1099 -24.02 31.44 -3.36
C GLN A 1099 -25.21 30.54 -3.77
N SER A 1100 -25.00 29.55 -4.64
CA SER A 1100 -26.07 28.64 -5.08
C SER A 1100 -26.55 27.75 -3.93
N THR A 1101 -25.64 27.32 -3.05
CA THR A 1101 -26.01 26.55 -1.85
C THR A 1101 -26.83 27.38 -0.86
N LEU A 1102 -26.42 28.63 -0.57
CA LEU A 1102 -27.18 29.55 0.29
C LEU A 1102 -28.59 29.82 -0.26
N ARG A 1103 -28.70 30.04 -1.58
CA ARG A 1103 -30.00 30.24 -2.24
C ARG A 1103 -30.91 29.02 -2.10
N SER A 1104 -30.37 27.81 -2.32
CA SER A 1104 -31.13 26.57 -2.17
C SER A 1104 -31.61 26.36 -0.73
N LEU A 1105 -30.79 26.66 0.27
CA LEU A 1105 -31.17 26.54 1.68
C LEU A 1105 -32.28 27.52 2.08
N VAL A 1106 -32.16 28.80 1.70
CA VAL A 1106 -33.22 29.80 1.96
C VAL A 1106 -34.55 29.41 1.30
N ILE A 1107 -34.49 28.79 0.13
CA ILE A 1107 -35.69 28.34 -0.60
C ILE A 1107 -36.32 27.11 0.06
N LYS A 1108 -35.51 26.17 0.55
CA LYS A 1108 -36.00 25.01 1.31
C LYS A 1108 -36.70 25.44 2.61
N ASP A 1109 -36.15 26.42 3.32
CA ASP A 1109 -36.75 26.97 4.55
C ASP A 1109 -38.06 27.73 4.27
N ALA A 1110 -38.14 28.45 3.15
CA ALA A 1110 -39.33 29.21 2.77
C ALA A 1110 -40.51 28.36 2.24
N ASN A 1111 -40.32 27.06 2.02
CA ASN A 1111 -41.38 26.16 1.56
C ASN A 1111 -42.47 25.98 2.63
N LYS A 1112 -43.73 26.25 2.28
CA LYS A 1112 -44.90 26.08 3.15
C LYS A 1112 -45.91 25.14 2.50
N SER A 1113 -46.88 24.63 3.25
CA SER A 1113 -47.95 23.77 2.71
C SER A 1113 -48.81 24.42 1.61
N ARG A 1114 -48.73 25.75 1.44
CA ARG A 1114 -49.55 26.54 0.49
C ARG A 1114 -48.89 26.79 -0.87
N TYR A 1115 -47.56 26.73 -0.96
CA TYR A 1115 -46.82 26.86 -2.21
C TYR A 1115 -45.46 26.15 -2.12
N SER A 1116 -44.99 25.59 -3.23
CA SER A 1116 -43.64 25.03 -3.34
C SER A 1116 -42.75 25.93 -4.20
N LEU A 1117 -41.53 26.18 -3.73
CA LEU A 1117 -40.52 26.99 -4.37
C LEU A 1117 -39.43 26.10 -4.97
N GLU A 1118 -39.12 26.32 -6.24
CA GLU A 1118 -38.01 25.67 -6.95
C GLU A 1118 -36.98 26.71 -7.39
N TYR A 1119 -35.69 26.43 -7.17
CA TYR A 1119 -34.59 27.28 -7.62
C TYR A 1119 -34.02 26.76 -8.94
N LEU A 1120 -34.05 27.59 -9.98
CA LEU A 1120 -33.42 27.32 -11.27
C LEU A 1120 -32.11 28.11 -11.37
N ASP A 1121 -30.99 27.45 -11.06
CA ASP A 1121 -29.65 28.07 -11.05
C ASP A 1121 -29.22 28.60 -12.42
N LYS A 1122 -29.64 27.93 -13.51
CA LYS A 1122 -29.32 28.31 -14.89
C LYS A 1122 -29.89 29.67 -15.30
N ASP A 1123 -31.10 30.00 -14.85
CA ASP A 1123 -31.80 31.22 -15.22
C ASP A 1123 -31.77 32.29 -14.11
N GLU A 1124 -31.13 31.99 -12.97
CA GLU A 1124 -31.18 32.78 -11.72
C GLU A 1124 -32.62 33.18 -11.34
N THR A 1125 -33.55 32.23 -11.49
CA THR A 1125 -34.98 32.43 -11.19
C THR A 1125 -35.49 31.48 -10.12
N ILE A 1126 -36.43 31.97 -9.33
CA ILE A 1126 -37.23 31.15 -8.41
C ILE A 1126 -38.60 30.96 -9.05
N VAL A 1127 -39.07 29.72 -9.10
CA VAL A 1127 -40.43 29.38 -9.50
C VAL A 1127 -41.24 29.10 -8.24
N ALA A 1128 -42.30 29.87 -8.02
CA ALA A 1128 -43.26 29.63 -6.95
C ALA A 1128 -44.51 28.99 -7.53
N HIS A 1129 -44.73 27.72 -7.20
CA HIS A 1129 -45.94 26.98 -7.54
C HIS A 1129 -47.01 27.25 -6.49
N MET A 1130 -48.00 28.06 -6.84
CA MET A 1130 -49.07 28.49 -5.93
C MET A 1130 -50.31 27.58 -6.04
N ALA A 1131 -51.12 27.54 -4.97
CA ALA A 1131 -52.39 26.82 -4.95
C ALA A 1131 -53.32 27.31 -6.10
N GLY A 1132 -53.82 26.37 -6.91
CA GLY A 1132 -54.63 26.67 -8.11
C GLY A 1132 -53.91 26.49 -9.46
N GLY A 1133 -52.68 25.95 -9.47
CA GLY A 1133 -51.95 25.61 -10.70
C GLY A 1133 -51.40 26.85 -11.41
N THR A 1134 -50.93 27.83 -10.62
CA THR A 1134 -50.36 29.08 -11.12
C THR A 1134 -48.90 29.19 -10.68
N ASP A 1135 -48.00 29.39 -11.63
CA ASP A 1135 -46.55 29.48 -11.42
C ASP A 1135 -46.10 30.94 -11.57
N ALA A 1136 -45.47 31.48 -10.51
CA ALA A 1136 -44.86 32.80 -10.54
C ALA A 1136 -43.34 32.68 -10.72
N TYR A 1137 -42.81 33.31 -11.77
CA TYR A 1137 -41.37 33.35 -12.06
C TYR A 1137 -40.77 34.62 -11.47
N ILE A 1138 -39.88 34.47 -10.51
CA ILE A 1138 -39.25 35.56 -9.75
C ILE A 1138 -37.78 35.65 -10.15
N LYS A 1139 -37.33 36.83 -10.57
CA LYS A 1139 -35.91 37.10 -10.85
C LYS A 1139 -35.17 37.44 -9.56
N LEU A 1140 -34.01 36.81 -9.38
CA LEU A 1140 -33.06 37.17 -8.34
C LEU A 1140 -32.25 38.40 -8.75
N SER A 1141 -32.00 39.28 -7.79
CA SER A 1141 -31.04 40.38 -7.93
C SER A 1141 -29.63 39.91 -7.56
N HIS A 1142 -28.60 40.51 -8.19
CA HIS A 1142 -27.21 40.20 -7.86
C HIS A 1142 -26.94 40.44 -6.37
N GLY A 1143 -26.49 39.41 -5.66
CA GLY A 1143 -26.20 39.49 -4.22
C GLY A 1143 -27.30 38.99 -3.28
N TRP A 1144 -28.49 38.60 -3.78
CA TRP A 1144 -29.48 37.87 -2.95
C TRP A 1144 -28.98 36.44 -2.63
N PRO A 1145 -29.11 35.93 -1.39
CA PRO A 1145 -29.85 36.48 -0.23
C PRO A 1145 -29.04 37.41 0.70
N ILE A 1146 -27.73 37.56 0.49
CA ILE A 1146 -26.79 38.21 1.44
C ILE A 1146 -27.04 39.72 1.57
N PHE A 1147 -27.33 40.42 0.46
CA PHE A 1147 -27.36 41.89 0.41
C PHE A 1147 -28.77 42.52 0.43
N GLY A 1148 -29.81 41.81 0.91
CA GLY A 1148 -31.15 42.39 1.07
C GLY A 1148 -31.69 43.08 -0.20
N SER A 1149 -31.38 42.55 -1.37
CA SER A 1149 -31.78 43.15 -2.65
C SER A 1149 -33.23 42.77 -3.00
N PRO A 1150 -34.06 43.69 -3.52
CA PRO A 1150 -35.48 43.43 -3.75
C PRO A 1150 -35.66 42.42 -4.90
N LEU A 1151 -36.52 41.43 -4.67
CA LEU A 1151 -36.95 40.45 -5.66
C LEU A 1151 -37.86 41.10 -6.69
N LYS A 1152 -37.85 40.63 -7.94
CA LYS A 1152 -38.68 41.16 -9.02
C LYS A 1152 -39.49 40.04 -9.67
N LEU A 1153 -40.80 40.20 -9.76
CA LEU A 1153 -41.66 39.27 -10.48
C LEU A 1153 -41.46 39.48 -11.99
N ILE A 1154 -41.15 38.41 -12.72
CA ILE A 1154 -40.99 38.40 -14.18
C ILE A 1154 -42.35 38.18 -14.85
N CYS A 1155 -43.02 37.08 -14.51
CA CYS A 1155 -44.30 36.74 -15.09
C CYS A 1155 -45.04 35.70 -14.24
N ILE A 1156 -46.33 35.55 -14.50
CA ILE A 1156 -47.19 34.54 -13.89
C ILE A 1156 -47.81 33.71 -15.01
N LYS A 1157 -47.71 32.38 -14.93
CA LYS A 1157 -48.34 31.43 -15.87
C LYS A 1157 -49.39 30.60 -15.12
N GLY A 1158 -50.61 30.48 -15.64
CA GLY A 1158 -51.70 29.71 -15.02
C GLY A 1158 -52.20 28.53 -15.86
N SER A 1159 -53.00 27.65 -15.24
CA SER A 1159 -53.73 26.56 -15.90
C SER A 1159 -54.87 27.07 -16.82
N ASP A 1160 -55.52 26.17 -17.57
CA ASP A 1160 -56.32 26.48 -18.78
C ASP A 1160 -57.46 27.50 -18.63
N ASP A 1161 -57.97 27.76 -17.42
CA ASP A 1161 -58.96 28.82 -17.16
C ASP A 1161 -58.33 30.23 -17.03
N LEU A 1162 -57.07 30.33 -16.56
CA LEU A 1162 -56.31 31.59 -16.50
C LEU A 1162 -55.64 31.93 -17.85
N LYS A 1163 -55.44 30.97 -18.75
CA LYS A 1163 -54.96 31.24 -20.12
C LYS A 1163 -55.92 32.12 -20.93
N ARG A 1164 -57.18 32.23 -20.52
CA ARG A 1164 -58.21 33.07 -21.15
C ARG A 1164 -58.21 34.51 -20.64
N ALA A 1165 -57.45 34.82 -19.58
CA ALA A 1165 -57.24 36.18 -19.09
C ALA A 1165 -56.35 36.97 -20.07
N SER A 1166 -56.71 38.23 -20.35
CA SER A 1166 -56.00 39.05 -21.33
C SER A 1166 -54.57 39.38 -20.87
N LEU A 1167 -53.62 39.58 -21.82
CA LEU A 1167 -52.26 40.05 -21.54
C LEU A 1167 -52.21 41.31 -20.64
N SER A 1168 -53.29 42.11 -20.61
CA SER A 1168 -53.41 43.25 -19.70
C SER A 1168 -53.56 42.86 -18.23
N PHE A 1169 -54.16 41.71 -17.90
CA PHE A 1169 -54.28 41.21 -16.53
C PHE A 1169 -52.90 40.85 -15.95
N HIS A 1170 -52.12 40.03 -16.67
CA HIS A 1170 -50.77 39.64 -16.23
C HIS A 1170 -49.83 40.84 -16.08
N CYS A 1171 -49.85 41.80 -17.01
CA CYS A 1171 -49.04 43.02 -16.91
C CYS A 1171 -49.48 43.93 -15.75
N LYS A 1172 -50.77 43.93 -15.39
CA LYS A 1172 -51.29 44.70 -14.26
C LYS A 1172 -50.88 44.09 -12.92
N VAL A 1173 -50.93 42.77 -12.79
CA VAL A 1173 -50.43 42.06 -11.60
C VAL A 1173 -48.92 42.24 -11.46
N GLU A 1174 -48.16 42.12 -12.54
CA GLU A 1174 -46.70 42.35 -12.55
C GLU A 1174 -46.35 43.78 -12.08
N LYS A 1175 -47.05 44.80 -12.61
CA LYS A 1175 -46.84 46.20 -12.19
C LYS A 1175 -47.19 46.44 -10.72
N LEU A 1176 -48.28 45.88 -10.23
CA LEU A 1176 -48.70 46.04 -8.83
C LEU A 1176 -47.72 45.37 -7.87
N VAL A 1177 -47.33 44.13 -8.14
CA VAL A 1177 -46.36 43.37 -7.33
C VAL A 1177 -44.99 44.07 -7.32
N ASN A 1178 -44.50 44.51 -8.48
CA ASN A 1178 -43.21 45.19 -8.56
C ASN A 1178 -43.24 46.63 -8.01
N SER A 1179 -44.42 47.17 -7.67
CA SER A 1179 -44.58 48.46 -6.99
C SER A 1179 -44.70 48.35 -5.45
N LEU A 1180 -44.67 47.12 -4.91
CA LEU A 1180 -44.68 46.88 -3.47
C LEU A 1180 -43.43 47.42 -2.77
N ASP A 1181 -43.60 47.73 -1.49
CA ASP A 1181 -42.55 48.29 -0.64
C ASP A 1181 -41.31 47.38 -0.58
N THR A 1182 -40.12 47.99 -0.53
CA THR A 1182 -38.86 47.26 -0.69
C THR A 1182 -38.66 46.20 0.39
N HIS A 1183 -39.12 46.47 1.62
CA HIS A 1183 -39.07 45.53 2.74
C HIS A 1183 -39.87 44.24 2.49
N VAL A 1184 -41.01 44.31 1.78
CA VAL A 1184 -41.82 43.12 1.44
C VAL A 1184 -41.15 42.30 0.34
N ARG A 1185 -40.39 42.96 -0.54
CA ARG A 1185 -39.67 42.35 -1.67
C ARG A 1185 -38.33 41.73 -1.29
N GLN A 1186 -37.84 41.95 -0.07
CA GLN A 1186 -36.56 41.41 0.40
C GLN A 1186 -36.68 39.97 0.91
N ASN A 1187 -37.79 39.63 1.55
CA ASN A 1187 -38.06 38.29 2.08
C ASN A 1187 -38.94 37.50 1.09
N ILE A 1188 -38.45 36.34 0.66
CA ILE A 1188 -39.11 35.50 -0.35
C ILE A 1188 -40.50 35.05 0.10
N SER A 1189 -40.69 34.71 1.38
CA SER A 1189 -41.98 34.24 1.88
C SER A 1189 -43.00 35.39 1.91
N SER A 1190 -42.62 36.58 2.38
CA SER A 1190 -43.53 37.75 2.36
C SER A 1190 -43.84 38.21 0.94
N PHE A 1191 -42.88 38.07 0.02
CA PHE A 1191 -43.06 38.46 -1.37
C PHE A 1191 -44.03 37.53 -2.09
N VAL A 1192 -43.92 36.21 -1.89
CA VAL A 1192 -44.83 35.21 -2.47
C VAL A 1192 -46.23 35.32 -1.86
N ASP A 1193 -46.35 35.52 -0.54
CA ASP A 1193 -47.63 35.76 0.14
C ASP A 1193 -48.33 37.02 -0.42
N ALA A 1194 -47.57 38.08 -0.73
CA ALA A 1194 -48.10 39.31 -1.33
C ALA A 1194 -48.53 39.12 -2.80
N ILE A 1195 -47.79 38.31 -3.57
CA ILE A 1195 -48.17 37.93 -4.94
C ILE A 1195 -49.50 37.18 -4.93
N GLU A 1196 -49.66 36.18 -4.06
CA GLU A 1196 -50.90 35.41 -3.92
C GLU A 1196 -52.08 36.31 -3.56
N LYS A 1197 -51.90 37.23 -2.59
CA LYS A 1197 -52.95 38.17 -2.18
C LYS A 1197 -53.39 39.08 -3.33
N ILE A 1198 -52.46 39.69 -4.06
CA ILE A 1198 -52.76 40.57 -5.20
C ILE A 1198 -53.42 39.79 -6.34
N LEU A 1199 -52.99 38.54 -6.58
CA LEU A 1199 -53.58 37.66 -7.58
C LEU A 1199 -55.05 37.37 -7.26
N ILE A 1200 -55.36 37.02 -5.99
CA ILE A 1200 -56.74 36.75 -5.53
C ILE A 1200 -57.61 38.02 -5.63
N GLU A 1201 -57.10 39.17 -5.22
CA GLU A 1201 -57.84 40.44 -5.28
C GLU A 1201 -58.16 40.86 -6.72
N GLN A 1202 -57.22 40.71 -7.67
CA GLN A 1202 -57.49 41.02 -9.08
C GLN A 1202 -58.42 40.00 -9.74
N LEU A 1203 -58.33 38.70 -9.40
CA LEU A 1203 -59.26 37.68 -9.88
C LEU A 1203 -60.70 37.95 -9.42
N GLN A 1204 -60.89 38.40 -8.18
CA GLN A 1204 -62.21 38.79 -7.65
C GLN A 1204 -62.77 40.06 -8.31
N LEU A 1205 -61.92 40.99 -8.73
CA LEU A 1205 -62.32 42.21 -9.43
C LEU A 1205 -62.73 41.93 -10.89
N ASP A 1206 -61.99 41.08 -11.60
CA ASP A 1206 -62.34 40.70 -12.98
C ASP A 1206 -63.65 39.89 -13.06
N LEU A 1207 -63.91 39.03 -12.06
CA LEU A 1207 -65.19 38.30 -11.94
C LEU A 1207 -66.39 39.25 -11.70
N ARG A 1208 -66.19 40.41 -11.05
CA ARG A 1208 -67.25 41.43 -10.87
C ARG A 1208 -67.50 42.30 -12.10
N VAL A 1209 -66.51 42.42 -12.99
CA VAL A 1209 -66.66 43.15 -14.28
C VAL A 1209 -67.37 42.27 -15.31
N SER A 1210 -67.23 40.95 -15.26
CA SER A 1210 -68.00 40.02 -16.10
C SER A 1210 -69.50 39.97 -15.75
N ASP A 1211 -69.88 40.18 -14.48
CA ASP A 1211 -71.29 40.19 -14.05
C ASP A 1211 -72.05 41.51 -14.36
N THR A 1212 -71.36 42.55 -14.84
CA THR A 1212 -71.96 43.85 -15.21
C THR A 1212 -71.97 44.12 -16.71
N SER A 1213 -71.59 43.14 -17.54
CA SER A 1213 -71.68 43.18 -19.01
C SER A 1213 -72.42 41.96 -19.58
N GLY A 1214 -73.55 41.62 -18.94
CA GLY A 1214 -74.61 40.78 -19.51
C GLY A 1214 -75.64 41.59 -20.29
#